data_AF-A0A258W3W8-F1
#
_entry.id   AF-A0A258W3W8-F1
#
_cell.length_a   1.000
_cell.length_b   1.000
_cell.length_c   1.000
_cell.angle_alpha   90.00
_cell.angle_beta   90.00
_cell.angle_gamma   90.00
#
_symmetry.space_group_name_H-M   'P 1'
#
loop_
_entity.id
_entity.type
_entity.pdbx_description
1 polymer ?
#
loop_
_entity_poly.entity_id
_entity_poly.type
_entity_poly.pdbx_seq_one_letter_code
_entity_poly.pdbx_strand_id
1 'polypeptide(L)'
;MGLSQLFLLTCFYSLFTFADSVNIPIKTVKKPAADLSYQGRKIDPSEAAELMSKQIDISQLNPGDNKFWQNKTYDVRDAALKAFPVGSVGVNFQATEAVINELLTVTVRVQDAKIKDRFYRLAISRYSPSFMMRAAMLRKLGYFIPALKQYSDLKVRFQSEAEKELFLDNMQKGMVLDVSDTTWIKENNKIEHTLTFSDCVLETPSSEYYDLHWGTTPNPKNPAMVSILELFSKNRAFRALIVPYVLVDLPESVNRFLPKSASVVSGHIVMNHPFGGAFTGTTYEDVKWLLQRMKGWTEKDVREVVENASLPKDIGELVYRKLLYRINNMFEFFDMKTSFQASLPTLEYDAAGGIIKSGKVMQETIAPYPFRFAHGDPEAPFQEGDYVRYFKIRGITTVVATALAEMSKKLQIQDITDVAKQRMLDVQNKIKDHVKKNPLEPLYQKVEAWGGPVAGFNVSATRHVSTGTYFESTAPLQLVDNVSVSGSIGYFMGIDGLNYVKPFGGVNLSLLRDYTHVRPILSVKEGDKENWANLMIPKYMANISKILKEPSVVSTAETVTEEKASLDQFLNELREGEVFTITDSITTTAYAQISSSLDVLMGIAPLNFLNSVSLGVDASRVVLRQTSITRTKDGVQIYIRNQKNSLYGLTLDVNYFINILRIRSQTNNADLTTHAFVVNYYPALQQVIDADQKQIEFVNKNNETKENLRPVLYSLFNSQSKDLLYEKFKYSKFEIDHELKTKELRTKFLWYRTINMSEDHLVKLRYPRSETYPNLDPKDEEIVLFSAKKGELKGRDFLGFGLDILQSILNRKSAVSWDFSNDFNPNPSSTPFGNSYWRIVNSEGDLSVTQKKPYPNIATIQHVWGGWNLPKEKFFKTLDEVETAIKGVNLSSYRLLERENFHQVKSVDFYRITAQLSLMPSALSKIHDLINPKEFKVDKQNVNFIVSRLFKKLSETLGSQERDADRAMFIGVMSVLGNGNYQTGYTQYYYECQQYFENKQGDSGGSQNTYAWYNGSSYECLMPWIQKLINLSTKFPKDKKEQIRWLTEVLYVLDERIPLQQLLKYLTPDNYIYLVRVNGFRTGDEDGEIQYFSNTLGDPTKNIEYSNGLIQMFSQRTGITSVELDRSQGSFR
;
A
#
# COMPACT_ATOMS: atom_id res chain seq x y z
N MET A 1 29.29 -3.67 -10.24
CA MET A 1 28.04 -3.63 -9.45
C MET A 1 26.88 -3.77 -10.43
N GLY A 2 25.99 -4.74 -10.22
CA GLY A 2 24.99 -5.12 -11.23
C GLY A 2 23.74 -4.24 -11.19
N LEU A 3 23.17 -3.98 -12.38
CA LEU A 3 21.93 -3.20 -12.61
C LEU A 3 20.75 -3.60 -11.69
N SER A 4 20.72 -4.84 -11.19
CA SER A 4 19.67 -5.36 -10.32
C SER A 4 19.62 -4.73 -8.93
N GLN A 5 20.74 -4.19 -8.41
CA GLN A 5 20.77 -3.55 -7.09
C GLN A 5 20.22 -2.11 -7.10
N LEU A 6 20.15 -1.46 -8.26
CA LEU A 6 19.63 -0.09 -8.40
C LEU A 6 18.09 -0.06 -8.54
N PHE A 7 17.49 -1.12 -9.08
CA PHE A 7 16.06 -1.17 -9.44
C PHE A 7 15.12 -1.44 -8.25
N LEU A 8 15.60 -2.11 -7.20
CA LEU A 8 14.78 -2.42 -6.01
C LEU A 8 14.56 -1.19 -5.11
N LEU A 9 15.38 -0.15 -5.28
CA LEU A 9 15.34 1.06 -4.48
C LEU A 9 14.51 2.18 -5.12
N THR A 10 14.26 2.11 -6.44
CA THR A 10 13.48 3.11 -7.20
C THR A 10 11.96 2.86 -7.21
N CYS A 11 11.49 1.62 -7.04
CA CYS A 11 10.05 1.32 -7.15
C CYS A 11 9.21 1.65 -5.91
N PHE A 12 9.80 2.16 -4.82
CA PHE A 12 9.07 2.74 -3.68
C PHE A 12 8.81 4.26 -3.82
N TYR A 13 9.29 4.91 -4.90
CA TYR A 13 9.34 6.37 -5.03
C TYR A 13 8.34 7.00 -6.02
N SER A 14 7.39 6.25 -6.58
CA SER A 14 6.56 6.74 -7.69
C SER A 14 5.38 7.64 -7.29
N LEU A 15 5.56 8.53 -6.32
CA LEU A 15 4.73 9.73 -6.07
C LEU A 15 5.57 10.89 -5.47
N PHE A 16 6.89 10.93 -5.70
CA PHE A 16 7.69 12.10 -5.37
C PHE A 16 8.08 12.83 -6.65
N THR A 17 7.64 14.07 -6.77
CA THR A 17 8.36 15.07 -7.55
C THR A 17 9.84 15.06 -7.12
N PHE A 18 10.70 14.49 -7.97
CA PHE A 18 12.18 14.57 -7.99
C PHE A 18 12.93 14.76 -6.66
N ALA A 19 12.76 13.88 -5.67
CA ALA A 19 13.72 13.75 -4.56
C ALA A 19 14.60 12.52 -4.77
N ASP A 20 15.90 12.72 -4.98
CA ASP A 20 16.92 11.66 -4.91
C ASP A 20 17.14 11.27 -3.42
N SER A 21 17.83 10.16 -3.14
CA SER A 21 18.06 9.71 -1.75
C SER A 21 19.47 9.16 -1.53
N VAL A 22 19.98 9.30 -0.30
CA VAL A 22 21.20 8.63 0.14
C VAL A 22 20.84 7.38 0.95
N ASN A 23 21.53 6.27 0.68
CA ASN A 23 21.39 5.02 1.44
C ASN A 23 22.67 4.74 2.22
N ILE A 24 22.57 4.79 3.54
CA ILE A 24 23.70 4.60 4.46
C ILE A 24 23.50 3.28 5.20
N PRO A 25 24.33 2.25 4.94
CA PRO A 25 24.19 0.97 5.62
C PRO A 25 24.51 1.10 7.11
N ILE A 26 23.73 0.44 7.96
CA ILE A 26 23.95 0.43 9.43
C ILE A 26 25.06 -0.57 9.81
N LYS A 27 25.10 -1.75 9.19
CA LYS A 27 26.06 -2.82 9.54
C LYS A 27 27.17 -3.05 8.52
N THR A 28 26.95 -2.74 7.24
CA THR A 28 27.93 -3.01 6.17
C THR A 28 28.96 -1.89 6.04
N VAL A 29 30.23 -2.27 5.94
CA VAL A 29 31.35 -1.34 5.86
C VAL A 29 31.51 -0.84 4.44
N LYS A 30 31.18 0.43 4.20
CA LYS A 30 31.59 1.16 3.00
C LYS A 30 33.06 1.56 3.13
N LYS A 31 33.70 1.88 2.00
CA LYS A 31 35.09 2.37 1.98
C LYS A 31 35.21 3.65 2.83
N PRO A 32 36.09 3.69 3.85
CA PRO A 32 36.32 4.87 4.66
C PRO A 32 36.74 6.09 3.84
N ALA A 33 36.55 7.27 4.41
CA ALA A 33 37.07 8.51 3.81
C ALA A 33 38.61 8.46 3.74
N ALA A 34 39.17 9.12 2.72
CA ALA A 34 40.61 9.09 2.43
C ALA A 34 41.40 10.20 3.13
N ASP A 35 40.75 10.94 4.02
CA ASP A 35 41.29 12.13 4.66
C ASP A 35 41.25 12.14 6.17
N LEU A 36 41.05 10.98 6.80
CA LEU A 36 41.02 10.85 8.25
C LEU A 36 42.40 11.13 8.86
N SER A 37 42.42 11.74 10.04
CA SER A 37 43.62 11.96 10.84
C SER A 37 43.61 11.07 12.09
N TYR A 38 44.69 10.33 12.31
CA TYR A 38 44.90 9.51 13.49
C TYR A 38 46.30 9.78 14.05
N GLN A 39 46.41 10.10 15.34
CA GLN A 39 47.69 10.41 16.01
C GLN A 39 48.52 11.50 15.28
N GLY A 40 47.85 12.49 14.70
CA GLY A 40 48.50 13.61 14.01
C GLY A 40 48.97 13.32 12.57
N ARG A 41 48.79 12.09 12.06
CA ARG A 41 49.05 11.74 10.65
C ARG A 41 47.76 11.49 9.88
N LYS A 42 47.75 11.84 8.59
CA LYS A 42 46.69 11.44 7.66
C LYS A 42 46.80 9.94 7.39
N ILE A 43 45.70 9.22 7.50
CA ILE A 43 45.64 7.78 7.22
C ILE A 43 44.90 7.52 5.91
N ASP A 44 45.27 6.46 5.22
CA ASP A 44 44.58 6.03 4.01
C ASP A 44 43.33 5.18 4.33
N PRO A 45 42.42 4.93 3.36
CA PRO A 45 41.22 4.12 3.60
C PRO A 45 41.49 2.68 4.04
N SER A 46 42.64 2.10 3.68
CA SER A 46 43.02 0.72 4.06
C SER A 46 43.46 0.68 5.52
N GLU A 47 44.27 1.65 5.95
CA GLU A 47 44.64 1.83 7.36
C GLU A 47 43.42 2.13 8.22
N ALA A 48 42.50 2.98 7.76
CA ALA A 48 41.24 3.24 8.46
C ALA A 48 40.37 1.97 8.58
N ALA A 49 40.35 1.12 7.55
CA ALA A 49 39.68 -0.18 7.60
C ALA A 49 40.35 -1.14 8.59
N GLU A 50 41.67 -1.10 8.73
CA GLU A 50 42.41 -1.86 9.75
C GLU A 50 42.11 -1.37 11.18
N LEU A 51 41.95 -0.05 11.39
CA LEU A 51 41.51 0.48 12.69
C LEU A 51 40.12 -0.04 13.05
N MET A 52 39.18 -0.06 12.08
CA MET A 52 37.85 -0.64 12.29
C MET A 52 37.89 -2.13 12.61
N SER A 53 38.76 -2.91 11.95
CA SER A 53 38.90 -4.35 12.24
C SER A 53 39.45 -4.60 13.65
N LYS A 54 40.23 -3.66 14.18
CA LYS A 54 40.70 -3.60 15.58
C LYS A 54 39.66 -3.01 16.55
N GLN A 55 38.40 -2.85 16.13
CA GLN A 55 37.29 -2.28 16.91
C GLN A 55 37.51 -0.83 17.38
N ILE A 56 38.35 -0.05 16.69
CA ILE A 56 38.50 1.38 16.95
C ILE A 56 37.39 2.14 16.21
N ASP A 57 36.59 2.93 16.93
CA ASP A 57 35.51 3.73 16.36
C ASP A 57 36.09 4.91 15.55
N ILE A 58 36.18 4.74 14.23
CA ILE A 58 36.71 5.77 13.33
C ILE A 58 35.80 7.01 13.22
N SER A 59 34.58 7.00 13.78
CA SER A 59 33.75 8.21 13.84
C SER A 59 34.33 9.28 14.77
N GLN A 60 35.23 8.90 15.68
CA GLN A 60 35.96 9.83 16.56
C GLN A 60 37.08 10.60 15.85
N LEU A 61 37.45 10.20 14.64
CA LEU A 61 38.55 10.79 13.89
C LEU A 61 38.07 11.99 13.08
N ASN A 62 38.77 13.12 13.15
CA ASN A 62 38.49 14.24 12.28
C ASN A 62 39.12 14.02 10.89
N PRO A 63 38.52 14.56 9.82
CA PRO A 63 39.28 14.75 8.58
C PRO A 63 40.42 15.75 8.82
N GLY A 64 41.44 15.70 7.97
CA GLY A 64 42.41 16.78 7.89
C GLY A 64 41.73 18.10 7.53
N ASP A 65 42.17 19.19 8.17
CA ASP A 65 41.69 20.52 7.86
C ASP A 65 41.88 20.82 6.36
N ASN A 66 40.88 21.46 5.77
CA ASN A 66 40.86 21.79 4.35
C ASN A 66 40.24 23.18 4.12
N LYS A 67 40.05 23.54 2.85
CA LYS A 67 39.58 24.87 2.47
C LYS A 67 38.16 25.20 2.95
N PHE A 68 37.30 24.19 3.11
CA PHE A 68 35.88 24.38 3.42
C PHE A 68 35.49 23.84 4.80
N TRP A 69 36.36 23.08 5.48
CA TRP A 69 36.14 22.60 6.84
C TRP A 69 37.41 22.69 7.69
N GLN A 70 37.26 23.16 8.93
CA GLN A 70 38.31 23.27 9.95
C GLN A 70 37.77 22.81 11.30
N ASN A 71 38.63 22.25 12.15
CA ASN A 71 38.23 21.84 13.50
C ASN A 71 38.06 23.02 14.48
N LYS A 72 37.15 23.94 14.17
CA LYS A 72 36.72 25.05 15.03
C LYS A 72 35.24 25.34 14.84
N THR A 73 34.67 26.20 15.68
CA THR A 73 33.29 26.68 15.54
C THR A 73 33.36 28.13 15.07
N TYR A 74 32.54 28.47 14.07
CA TYR A 74 32.39 29.84 13.59
C TYR A 74 31.10 30.44 14.15
N ASP A 75 31.08 31.76 14.33
CA ASP A 75 29.87 32.49 14.69
C ASP A 75 28.81 32.33 13.61
N VAL A 76 27.55 32.15 14.02
CA VAL A 76 26.40 32.02 13.09
C VAL A 76 26.31 33.22 12.16
N ARG A 77 26.57 34.40 12.71
CA ARG A 77 26.69 35.66 11.98
C ARG A 77 28.16 36.04 12.00
N ASP A 78 28.75 36.18 10.81
CA ASP A 78 30.11 36.67 10.71
C ASP A 78 30.14 38.14 11.16
N ALA A 79 30.55 38.41 12.39
CA ALA A 79 30.65 39.79 12.91
C ALA A 79 31.66 40.63 12.12
N ALA A 80 32.53 39.99 11.33
CA ALA A 80 33.51 40.62 10.45
C ALA A 80 32.98 40.88 9.03
N LEU A 81 31.65 40.79 8.80
CA LEU A 81 30.98 41.17 7.55
C LEU A 81 31.62 42.45 6.96
N LYS A 82 32.40 42.29 5.89
CA LYS A 82 32.80 43.37 4.97
C LYS A 82 31.58 44.29 4.79
N ALA A 83 31.71 45.61 4.94
CA ALA A 83 30.56 46.52 4.97
C ALA A 83 29.57 46.32 3.79
N PHE A 84 28.59 45.43 3.97
CA PHE A 84 27.55 45.17 2.98
C PHE A 84 26.74 46.45 2.77
N PRO A 85 26.22 46.70 1.55
CA PRO A 85 25.51 47.94 1.27
C PRO A 85 24.29 48.13 2.19
N VAL A 86 23.88 49.37 2.39
CA VAL A 86 22.58 49.67 3.01
C VAL A 86 21.50 49.40 1.96
N GLY A 87 20.41 48.71 2.33
CA GLY A 87 19.38 48.26 1.39
C GLY A 87 18.83 49.36 0.48
N SER A 88 18.58 50.54 1.06
CA SER A 88 18.11 51.74 0.35
C SER A 88 19.11 52.35 -0.64
N VAL A 89 20.41 52.21 -0.37
CA VAL A 89 21.49 52.64 -1.29
C VAL A 89 21.56 51.71 -2.49
N GLY A 90 21.37 50.42 -2.24
CA GLY A 90 21.21 49.39 -3.26
C GLY A 90 22.51 48.91 -3.91
N VAL A 91 22.34 48.16 -4.99
CA VAL A 91 23.40 47.59 -5.82
C VAL A 91 23.09 47.81 -7.30
N ASN A 92 24.12 47.81 -8.15
CA ASN A 92 23.96 47.87 -9.59
C ASN A 92 24.02 46.45 -10.17
N PHE A 93 23.01 46.06 -10.95
CA PHE A 93 23.01 44.81 -11.69
C PHE A 93 24.17 44.77 -12.70
N GLN A 94 24.76 43.59 -12.89
CA GLN A 94 25.83 43.38 -13.86
C GLN A 94 25.49 42.26 -14.83
N ALA A 95 25.14 41.08 -14.33
CA ALA A 95 24.82 39.93 -15.15
C ALA A 95 24.03 38.87 -14.37
N THR A 96 23.22 38.08 -15.07
CA THR A 96 22.65 36.84 -14.51
C THR A 96 23.73 35.76 -14.54
N GLU A 97 24.05 35.16 -13.39
CA GLU A 97 25.06 34.09 -13.30
C GLU A 97 24.43 32.71 -13.54
N ALA A 98 23.28 32.43 -12.90
CA ALA A 98 22.57 31.17 -13.10
C ALA A 98 21.06 31.29 -12.83
N VAL A 99 20.30 30.45 -13.53
CA VAL A 99 18.88 30.20 -13.29
C VAL A 99 18.76 28.71 -12.95
N ILE A 100 18.55 28.40 -11.67
CA ILE A 100 18.59 27.02 -11.13
C ILE A 100 17.16 26.60 -10.81
N ASN A 101 16.48 26.01 -11.79
CA ASN A 101 15.08 25.62 -11.68
C ASN A 101 14.85 24.56 -10.57
N GLU A 102 15.81 23.65 -10.36
CA GLU A 102 15.74 22.62 -9.33
C GLU A 102 15.69 23.20 -7.91
N LEU A 103 16.22 24.40 -7.73
CA LEU A 103 16.22 25.14 -6.47
C LEU A 103 15.27 26.34 -6.48
N LEU A 104 14.48 26.54 -7.53
CA LEU A 104 13.62 27.71 -7.67
C LEU A 104 14.38 29.03 -7.37
N THR A 105 15.59 29.15 -7.89
CA THR A 105 16.54 30.21 -7.50
C THR A 105 17.20 30.87 -8.70
N VAL A 106 17.30 32.19 -8.65
CA VAL A 106 18.07 33.01 -9.60
C VAL A 106 19.26 33.63 -8.88
N THR A 107 20.44 33.53 -9.50
CA THR A 107 21.67 34.13 -8.99
C THR A 107 22.21 35.15 -9.98
N VAL A 108 22.56 36.32 -9.47
CA VAL A 108 23.03 37.44 -10.29
C VAL A 108 24.25 38.10 -9.68
N ARG A 109 25.15 38.57 -10.54
CA ARG A 109 26.29 39.38 -10.15
C ARG A 109 25.85 40.83 -10.00
N VAL A 110 26.21 41.43 -8.87
CA VAL A 110 25.93 42.83 -8.59
C VAL A 110 27.16 43.56 -8.08
N GLN A 111 27.20 44.87 -8.32
CA GLN A 111 28.25 45.77 -7.87
C GLN A 111 27.69 46.71 -6.80
N ASP A 112 28.47 46.99 -5.76
CA ASP A 112 28.10 47.98 -4.73
C ASP A 112 27.86 49.35 -5.38
N ALA A 113 26.73 49.99 -5.06
CA ALA A 113 26.37 51.26 -5.68
C ALA A 113 27.26 52.44 -5.24
N LYS A 114 27.96 52.33 -4.09
CA LYS A 114 28.90 53.34 -3.60
C LYS A 114 30.36 52.98 -3.87
N ILE A 115 30.73 51.70 -3.77
CA ILE A 115 32.13 51.24 -3.85
C ILE A 115 32.33 50.39 -5.11
N LYS A 116 32.84 51.00 -6.18
CA LYS A 116 32.95 50.35 -7.50
C LYS A 116 33.77 49.05 -7.51
N ASP A 117 34.77 48.89 -6.66
CA ASP A 117 35.62 47.69 -6.68
C ASP A 117 35.02 46.49 -5.92
N ARG A 118 33.76 46.58 -5.48
CA ARG A 118 33.13 45.60 -4.61
C ARG A 118 31.96 44.91 -5.31
N PHE A 119 32.14 43.62 -5.54
CA PHE A 119 31.16 42.77 -6.19
C PHE A 119 30.59 41.74 -5.21
N TYR A 120 29.31 41.43 -5.40
CA TYR A 120 28.58 40.44 -4.64
C TYR A 120 27.82 39.53 -5.59
N ARG A 121 27.42 38.36 -5.09
CA ARG A 121 26.37 37.55 -5.71
C ARG A 121 25.07 37.82 -4.96
N LEU A 122 24.04 38.17 -5.70
CA LEU A 122 22.67 38.33 -5.22
C LEU A 122 21.89 37.07 -5.57
N ALA A 123 21.21 36.53 -4.58
CA ALA A 123 20.36 35.35 -4.68
C ALA A 123 18.91 35.73 -4.41
N ILE A 124 18.00 35.26 -5.27
CA ILE A 124 16.56 35.38 -5.08
C ILE A 124 15.98 33.98 -5.20
N SER A 125 15.41 33.48 -4.10
CA SER A 125 15.06 32.07 -3.96
C SER A 125 13.88 31.86 -3.03
N ARG A 126 12.96 30.98 -3.41
CA ARG A 126 11.88 30.50 -2.53
C ARG A 126 12.40 29.72 -1.32
N TYR A 127 13.65 29.28 -1.33
CA TYR A 127 14.33 28.56 -0.25
C TYR A 127 15.37 29.39 0.50
N SER A 128 15.33 30.73 0.40
CA SER A 128 16.26 31.58 1.16
C SER A 128 16.24 31.31 2.67
N PRO A 129 15.11 30.95 3.34
CA PRO A 129 15.15 30.55 4.74
C PRO A 129 16.02 29.31 4.98
N SER A 130 15.92 28.29 4.11
CA SER A 130 16.73 27.07 4.17
C SER A 130 18.22 27.38 4.02
N PHE A 131 18.59 28.27 3.10
CA PHE A 131 19.98 28.67 2.88
C PHE A 131 20.58 29.35 4.10
N MET A 132 19.82 30.24 4.72
CA MET A 132 20.24 30.97 5.91
C MET A 132 20.38 30.04 7.13
N MET A 133 19.44 29.11 7.34
CA MET A 133 19.59 28.08 8.39
C MET A 133 20.78 27.16 8.11
N ARG A 134 20.97 26.75 6.86
CA ARG A 134 22.07 25.86 6.46
C ARG A 134 23.41 26.52 6.69
N ALA A 135 23.55 27.79 6.32
CA ALA A 135 24.75 28.59 6.59
C ALA A 135 25.07 28.65 8.10
N ALA A 136 24.06 28.95 8.93
CA ALA A 136 24.21 29.00 10.39
C ALA A 136 24.66 27.66 10.97
N MET A 137 24.00 26.57 10.57
CA MET A 137 24.30 25.22 11.01
C MET A 137 25.70 24.78 10.57
N LEU A 138 26.06 25.00 9.31
CA LEU A 138 27.38 24.68 8.76
C LEU A 138 28.51 25.43 9.48
N ARG A 139 28.34 26.73 9.78
CA ARG A 139 29.32 27.51 10.56
C ARG A 139 29.54 26.94 11.96
N LYS A 140 28.45 26.59 12.67
CA LYS A 140 28.55 25.95 13.99
C LYS A 140 29.28 24.59 13.93
N LEU A 141 29.17 23.87 12.82
CA LEU A 141 29.80 22.57 12.59
C LEU A 141 31.28 22.65 12.16
N GLY A 142 31.79 23.84 11.87
CA GLY A 142 33.18 24.07 11.46
C GLY A 142 33.41 24.18 9.95
N TYR A 143 32.34 24.32 9.18
CA TYR A 143 32.47 24.65 7.76
C TYR A 143 32.65 26.15 7.58
N PHE A 144 33.57 26.51 6.68
CA PHE A 144 33.75 27.89 6.27
C PHE A 144 32.65 28.25 5.27
N ILE A 145 31.79 29.18 5.65
CA ILE A 145 30.71 29.70 4.80
C ILE A 145 30.90 31.20 4.61
N PRO A 146 30.98 31.70 3.36
CA PRO A 146 31.17 33.11 3.09
C PRO A 146 30.13 33.98 3.79
N ALA A 147 30.52 35.20 4.12
CA ALA A 147 29.63 36.21 4.69
C ALA A 147 28.38 36.41 3.81
N LEU A 148 27.20 36.37 4.43
CA LEU A 148 25.91 36.45 3.79
C LEU A 148 24.95 37.33 4.60
N LYS A 149 24.15 38.13 3.90
CA LYS A 149 23.18 39.06 4.50
C LYS A 149 21.88 39.03 3.70
N GLN A 150 20.79 38.70 4.40
CA GLN A 150 19.43 38.77 3.87
C GLN A 150 18.91 40.21 3.97
N TYR A 151 18.15 40.65 2.96
CA TYR A 151 17.56 41.98 2.88
C TYR A 151 16.07 41.87 2.66
N SER A 152 15.32 42.68 3.40
CA SER A 152 13.89 42.85 3.19
C SER A 152 13.53 43.98 2.22
N ASP A 153 14.51 44.79 1.81
CA ASP A 153 14.33 46.06 1.11
C ASP A 153 15.60 46.45 0.31
N LEU A 154 16.12 45.53 -0.50
CA LEU A 154 17.28 45.82 -1.35
C LEU A 154 16.84 46.46 -2.66
N LYS A 155 17.36 47.66 -2.94
CA LYS A 155 17.21 48.33 -4.24
C LYS A 155 18.25 47.81 -5.23
N VAL A 156 17.83 47.39 -6.41
CA VAL A 156 18.69 46.97 -7.53
C VAL A 156 18.47 47.92 -8.71
N ARG A 157 19.56 48.45 -9.27
CA ARG A 157 19.54 49.37 -10.41
C ARG A 157 20.03 48.68 -11.68
N PHE A 158 19.32 48.89 -12.77
CA PHE A 158 19.63 48.34 -14.09
C PHE A 158 20.09 49.46 -15.03
N GLN A 159 20.88 49.12 -16.04
CA GLN A 159 21.37 50.09 -17.02
C GLN A 159 20.26 50.56 -17.97
N SER A 160 19.27 49.70 -18.22
CA SER A 160 18.13 49.98 -19.09
C SER A 160 16.88 49.21 -18.67
N GLU A 161 15.72 49.67 -19.14
CA GLU A 161 14.47 48.96 -18.93
C GLU A 161 14.48 47.56 -19.56
N ALA A 162 15.10 47.40 -20.73
CA ALA A 162 15.19 46.09 -21.41
C ALA A 162 15.99 45.06 -20.59
N GLU A 163 17.07 45.49 -19.92
CA GLU A 163 17.86 44.65 -19.02
C GLU A 163 17.05 44.22 -17.79
N LYS A 164 16.27 45.14 -17.23
CA LYS A 164 15.36 44.86 -16.12
C LYS A 164 14.27 43.86 -16.51
N GLU A 165 13.64 44.03 -17.67
CA GLU A 165 12.60 43.11 -18.17
C GLU A 165 13.17 41.71 -18.45
N LEU A 166 14.38 41.59 -19.02
CA LEU A 166 15.06 40.30 -19.19
C LEU A 166 15.34 39.63 -17.84
N PHE A 167 15.74 40.40 -16.84
CA PHE A 167 15.94 39.89 -15.49
C PHE A 167 14.62 39.38 -14.87
N LEU A 168 13.51 40.11 -15.06
CA LEU A 168 12.18 39.70 -14.59
C LEU A 168 11.72 38.40 -15.28
N ASP A 169 11.96 38.24 -16.59
CA ASP A 169 11.69 36.99 -17.31
C ASP A 169 12.52 35.80 -16.77
N ASN A 170 13.80 36.03 -16.47
CA ASN A 170 14.63 35.02 -15.81
C ASN A 170 14.11 34.67 -14.40
N MET A 171 13.61 35.64 -13.64
CA MET A 171 12.98 35.42 -12.34
C MET A 171 11.69 34.60 -12.46
N GLN A 172 10.83 34.93 -13.43
CA GLN A 172 9.61 34.19 -13.74
C GLN A 172 9.90 32.71 -14.03
N LYS A 173 10.86 32.46 -14.93
CA LYS A 173 11.28 31.10 -15.31
C LYS A 173 11.96 30.36 -14.17
N GLY A 174 12.87 31.03 -13.48
CA GLY A 174 13.72 30.45 -12.45
C GLY A 174 13.02 30.12 -11.14
N MET A 175 12.04 30.93 -10.73
CA MET A 175 11.33 30.75 -9.46
C MET A 175 9.91 30.21 -9.64
N VAL A 176 9.45 30.09 -10.89
CA VAL A 176 8.09 29.64 -11.27
C VAL A 176 7.04 30.48 -10.54
N LEU A 177 7.03 31.78 -10.82
CA LEU A 177 6.11 32.76 -10.21
C LEU A 177 5.58 33.74 -11.26
N ASP A 178 4.41 34.31 -11.01
CA ASP A 178 3.88 35.41 -11.80
C ASP A 178 4.49 36.73 -11.29
N VAL A 179 5.37 37.32 -12.09
CA VAL A 179 6.10 38.54 -11.71
C VAL A 179 5.18 39.77 -11.69
N SER A 180 4.02 39.72 -12.35
CA SER A 180 3.07 40.82 -12.40
C SER A 180 2.21 40.94 -11.12
N ASP A 181 2.04 39.82 -10.41
CA ASP A 181 1.28 39.72 -9.16
C ASP A 181 2.11 38.97 -8.10
N THR A 182 3.26 39.56 -7.75
CA THR A 182 4.22 38.97 -6.81
C THR A 182 4.48 39.84 -5.59
N THR A 183 4.51 39.23 -4.42
CA THR A 183 4.97 39.85 -3.16
C THR A 183 6.49 39.94 -3.07
N TRP A 184 7.23 39.38 -4.03
CA TRP A 184 8.70 39.42 -4.12
C TRP A 184 9.23 40.81 -4.50
N ILE A 185 8.42 41.61 -5.20
CA ILE A 185 8.79 42.95 -5.67
C ILE A 185 7.93 43.98 -4.93
N LYS A 186 8.57 44.83 -4.12
CA LYS A 186 7.90 45.92 -3.39
C LYS A 186 7.66 47.14 -4.26
N GLU A 187 8.59 47.41 -5.17
CA GLU A 187 8.55 48.59 -6.04
C GLU A 187 9.21 48.24 -7.38
N ASN A 188 8.54 48.59 -8.49
CA ASN A 188 9.08 48.50 -9.85
C ASN A 188 9.02 49.88 -10.51
N ASN A 189 10.14 50.58 -10.53
CA ASN A 189 10.24 51.92 -11.12
C ASN A 189 10.77 51.84 -12.56
N LYS A 190 9.91 52.16 -13.53
CA LYS A 190 10.24 52.15 -14.97
C LYS A 190 11.08 53.34 -15.42
N ILE A 191 11.03 54.45 -14.68
CA ILE A 191 11.77 55.69 -15.01
C ILE A 191 13.22 55.58 -14.55
N GLU A 192 13.43 55.10 -13.31
CA GLU A 192 14.77 54.93 -12.75
C GLU A 192 15.42 53.59 -13.09
N HIS A 193 14.69 52.70 -13.78
CA HIS A 193 15.10 51.32 -14.04
C HIS A 193 15.53 50.60 -12.75
N THR A 194 14.71 50.70 -11.70
CA THR A 194 15.01 50.10 -10.39
C THR A 194 13.94 49.12 -9.92
N LEU A 195 14.39 48.11 -9.17
CA LEU A 195 13.53 47.16 -8.45
C LEU A 195 13.89 47.18 -6.98
N THR A 196 12.88 47.13 -6.10
CA THR A 196 13.08 46.92 -4.66
C THR A 196 12.53 45.55 -4.28
N PHE A 197 13.39 44.64 -3.81
CA PHE A 197 12.98 43.27 -3.43
C PHE A 197 12.50 43.18 -1.99
N SER A 198 11.50 42.33 -1.75
CA SER A 198 11.00 42.02 -0.41
C SER A 198 11.83 40.97 0.32
N ASP A 199 12.55 40.11 -0.41
CA ASP A 199 13.53 39.18 0.11
C ASP A 199 14.62 38.91 -0.94
N CYS A 200 15.87 39.00 -0.52
CA CYS A 200 17.02 38.54 -1.30
C CYS A 200 18.24 38.38 -0.39
N VAL A 201 19.21 37.56 -0.81
CA VAL A 201 20.45 37.34 -0.05
C VAL A 201 21.63 37.84 -0.85
N LEU A 202 22.46 38.70 -0.25
CA LEU A 202 23.78 39.05 -0.79
C LEU A 202 24.84 38.20 -0.12
N GLU A 203 25.75 37.66 -0.93
CA GLU A 203 26.94 36.94 -0.47
C GLU A 203 28.21 37.44 -1.16
N THR A 204 29.35 37.21 -0.52
CA THR A 204 30.65 37.38 -1.17
C THR A 204 31.03 36.10 -1.90
N PRO A 205 31.17 36.12 -3.25
CA PRO A 205 31.47 34.90 -4.00
C PRO A 205 32.85 34.33 -3.62
N SER A 206 32.92 33.01 -3.47
CA SER A 206 34.18 32.27 -3.28
C SER A 206 34.53 31.54 -4.57
N SER A 207 35.78 31.64 -5.02
CA SER A 207 36.29 30.86 -6.16
C SER A 207 36.96 29.55 -5.75
N GLU A 208 37.13 29.32 -4.44
CA GLU A 208 37.97 28.24 -3.93
C GLU A 208 37.24 26.91 -3.69
N TYR A 209 35.93 26.95 -3.50
CA TYR A 209 35.08 25.78 -3.22
C TYR A 209 33.61 26.11 -3.57
N TYR A 210 32.76 25.08 -3.65
CA TYR A 210 31.33 25.24 -3.92
C TYR A 210 30.60 25.90 -2.76
N ASP A 211 29.59 26.71 -3.04
CA ASP A 211 28.82 27.39 -2.02
C ASP A 211 27.89 26.42 -1.26
N LEU A 212 28.44 25.75 -0.23
CA LEU A 212 27.81 24.63 0.49
C LEU A 212 26.44 24.98 1.11
N HIS A 213 26.24 26.25 1.48
CA HIS A 213 24.98 26.69 2.09
C HIS A 213 23.80 26.73 1.11
N TRP A 214 24.04 26.64 -0.21
CA TRP A 214 23.00 26.53 -1.22
C TRP A 214 22.35 25.15 -1.25
N GLY A 215 22.99 24.14 -0.65
CA GLY A 215 22.46 22.78 -0.68
C GLY A 215 22.68 22.08 -2.02
N THR A 216 23.45 22.69 -2.93
CA THR A 216 23.81 22.07 -4.20
C THR A 216 25.07 21.22 -4.06
N THR A 217 25.20 20.27 -4.98
CA THR A 217 26.44 19.52 -5.21
C THR A 217 26.61 19.31 -6.71
N PRO A 218 27.82 18.94 -7.18
CA PRO A 218 28.01 18.49 -8.55
C PRO A 218 26.96 17.42 -8.92
N ASN A 219 26.21 17.64 -10.01
CA ASN A 219 25.10 16.78 -10.39
C ASN A 219 25.64 15.45 -10.94
N PRO A 220 25.36 14.29 -10.30
CA PRO A 220 25.86 12.99 -10.76
C PRO A 220 25.33 12.59 -12.15
N LYS A 221 24.23 13.22 -12.61
CA LYS A 221 23.65 12.99 -13.94
C LYS A 221 24.34 13.80 -15.03
N ASN A 222 25.22 14.75 -14.68
CA ASN A 222 25.99 15.53 -15.64
C ASN A 222 27.41 14.93 -15.77
N PRO A 223 27.76 14.31 -16.92
CA PRO A 223 29.07 13.68 -17.12
C PRO A 223 30.26 14.61 -16.86
N ALA A 224 30.13 15.91 -17.13
CA ALA A 224 31.20 16.90 -16.91
C ALA A 224 31.50 17.13 -15.42
N MET A 225 30.55 16.80 -14.53
CA MET A 225 30.65 17.02 -13.09
C MET A 225 31.06 15.77 -12.30
N VAL A 226 31.06 14.59 -12.93
CA VAL A 226 31.34 13.30 -12.26
C VAL A 226 32.75 13.25 -11.70
N SER A 227 33.77 13.67 -12.46
CA SER A 227 35.16 13.69 -12.00
C SER A 227 35.36 14.60 -10.78
N ILE A 228 34.63 15.71 -10.73
CA ILE A 228 34.66 16.63 -9.59
C ILE A 228 33.99 15.97 -8.38
N LEU A 229 32.83 15.34 -8.58
CA LEU A 229 32.12 14.61 -7.53
C LEU A 229 32.98 13.47 -6.94
N GLU A 230 33.74 12.75 -7.77
CA GLU A 230 34.67 11.71 -7.33
C GLU A 230 35.82 12.26 -6.46
N LEU A 231 36.26 13.49 -6.69
CA LEU A 231 37.27 14.15 -5.84
C LEU A 231 36.69 14.50 -4.48
N PHE A 232 35.51 15.14 -4.45
CA PHE A 232 34.86 15.55 -3.21
C PHE A 232 34.36 14.37 -2.37
N SER A 233 33.82 13.34 -3.01
CA SER A 233 33.35 12.12 -2.34
C SER A 233 34.45 11.30 -1.66
N LYS A 234 35.73 11.70 -1.74
CA LYS A 234 36.83 11.11 -0.94
C LYS A 234 36.97 11.73 0.44
N ASN A 235 36.42 12.93 0.67
CA ASN A 235 36.59 13.73 1.88
C ASN A 235 35.41 13.54 2.84
N ARG A 236 35.68 13.23 4.12
CA ARG A 236 34.63 13.03 5.14
C ARG A 236 33.75 14.26 5.34
N ALA A 237 34.35 15.45 5.38
CA ALA A 237 33.60 16.69 5.56
C ALA A 237 32.62 16.94 4.40
N PHE A 238 32.94 16.52 3.17
CA PHE A 238 31.96 16.57 2.08
C PHE A 238 30.86 15.51 2.25
N ARG A 239 31.22 14.24 2.50
CA ARG A 239 30.27 13.13 2.67
C ARG A 239 29.21 13.43 3.74
N ALA A 240 29.62 14.03 4.85
CA ALA A 240 28.74 14.34 5.97
C ALA A 240 27.76 15.51 5.71
N LEU A 241 27.93 16.31 4.64
CA LEU A 241 27.06 17.47 4.35
C LEU A 241 25.60 17.10 4.16
N ILE A 242 25.31 15.84 3.82
CA ILE A 242 23.92 15.38 3.69
C ILE A 242 23.11 15.57 4.98
N VAL A 243 23.77 15.54 6.15
CA VAL A 243 23.11 15.72 7.46
C VAL A 243 22.55 17.13 7.61
N PRO A 244 23.34 18.22 7.55
CA PRO A 244 22.80 19.58 7.63
C PRO A 244 21.90 19.90 6.44
N TYR A 245 22.12 19.30 5.27
CA TYR A 245 21.25 19.52 4.12
C TYR A 245 19.84 19.02 4.43
N VAL A 246 19.70 17.78 4.91
CA VAL A 246 18.41 17.18 5.26
C VAL A 246 17.79 17.85 6.49
N LEU A 247 18.56 18.17 7.53
CA LEU A 247 17.99 18.71 8.77
C LEU A 247 17.27 20.04 8.59
N VAL A 248 17.83 20.94 7.77
CA VAL A 248 17.31 22.30 7.57
C VAL A 248 16.74 22.55 6.15
N ASP A 249 16.41 21.48 5.42
CA ASP A 249 15.69 21.59 4.15
C ASP A 249 14.23 21.95 4.41
N LEU A 250 13.97 23.25 4.59
CA LEU A 250 12.62 23.76 4.81
C LEU A 250 11.93 23.90 3.46
N PRO A 251 10.89 23.09 3.17
CA PRO A 251 10.04 23.34 2.02
C PRO A 251 9.31 24.68 2.20
N GLU A 252 8.80 25.23 1.11
CA GLU A 252 8.11 26.53 1.14
C GLU A 252 6.95 26.54 2.14
N SER A 253 6.09 25.50 2.09
CA SER A 253 5.10 25.26 3.13
C SER A 253 5.75 24.67 4.38
N VAL A 254 5.62 25.39 5.50
CA VAL A 254 6.11 24.96 6.81
C VAL A 254 5.34 23.74 7.33
N ASN A 255 4.11 23.53 6.86
CA ASN A 255 3.32 22.36 7.21
C ASN A 255 3.99 21.07 6.72
N ARG A 256 4.59 21.09 5.52
CA ARG A 256 5.37 19.99 4.92
C ARG A 256 6.75 19.76 5.53
N PHE A 257 7.21 20.64 6.43
CA PHE A 257 8.44 20.40 7.18
C PHE A 257 8.19 19.33 8.25
N LEU A 258 8.47 18.07 7.92
CA LEU A 258 8.15 16.93 8.77
C LEU A 258 9.09 16.86 10.00
N PRO A 259 8.62 16.41 11.18
CA PRO A 259 9.51 16.10 12.31
C PRO A 259 10.50 14.94 12.04
N LYS A 260 10.18 14.04 11.10
CA LYS A 260 11.06 12.96 10.66
C LYS A 260 12.10 13.43 9.65
N SER A 261 13.38 13.20 9.95
CA SER A 261 14.51 13.58 9.09
C SER A 261 15.03 12.44 8.21
N ALA A 262 14.89 11.19 8.64
CA ALA A 262 15.36 10.01 7.90
C ALA A 262 14.45 8.81 8.18
N SER A 263 14.60 7.73 7.41
CA SER A 263 13.90 6.46 7.63
C SER A 263 14.90 5.32 7.65
N VAL A 264 14.60 4.22 8.36
CA VAL A 264 15.34 2.96 8.19
C VAL A 264 14.57 2.04 7.26
N VAL A 265 15.21 1.64 6.16
CA VAL A 265 14.67 0.72 5.18
C VAL A 265 15.69 -0.37 4.90
N SER A 266 15.37 -1.61 5.28
CA SER A 266 16.18 -2.80 4.98
C SER A 266 17.66 -2.63 5.39
N GLY A 267 17.89 -2.24 6.64
CA GLY A 267 19.25 -2.05 7.19
C GLY A 267 19.98 -0.79 6.75
N HIS A 268 19.33 0.09 6.00
CA HIS A 268 19.90 1.35 5.54
C HIS A 268 19.15 2.52 6.15
N ILE A 269 19.89 3.53 6.60
CA ILE A 269 19.35 4.86 6.89
C ILE A 269 19.21 5.58 5.55
N VAL A 270 17.98 5.93 5.22
CA VAL A 270 17.59 6.61 3.99
C VAL A 270 17.29 8.07 4.33
N MET A 271 17.99 8.99 3.66
CA MET A 271 17.71 10.42 3.77
C MET A 271 17.38 10.98 2.39
N ASN A 272 16.27 11.71 2.29
CA ASN A 272 15.77 12.26 1.03
C ASN A 272 16.27 13.69 0.86
N HIS A 273 16.83 13.98 -0.32
CA HIS A 273 17.31 15.31 -0.70
C HIS A 273 17.48 15.37 -2.23
N PRO A 274 17.15 16.48 -2.92
CA PRO A 274 17.23 16.57 -4.39
C PRO A 274 18.58 16.14 -5.00
N PHE A 275 19.68 16.33 -4.25
CA PHE A 275 21.04 15.94 -4.63
C PHE A 275 21.57 14.68 -3.91
N GLY A 276 20.70 13.82 -3.40
CA GLY A 276 21.07 12.62 -2.61
C GLY A 276 22.10 11.70 -3.29
N GLY A 277 22.05 11.53 -4.61
CA GLY A 277 22.97 10.70 -5.37
C GLY A 277 24.43 11.16 -5.35
N ALA A 278 24.69 12.43 -5.01
CA ALA A 278 26.05 12.93 -4.79
C ALA A 278 26.70 12.36 -3.52
N PHE A 279 25.89 11.84 -2.58
CA PHE A 279 26.32 11.37 -1.27
C PHE A 279 26.43 9.85 -1.17
N THR A 280 26.47 9.13 -2.30
CA THR A 280 26.56 7.65 -2.35
C THR A 280 27.75 7.08 -1.56
N GLY A 281 28.87 7.84 -1.47
CA GLY A 281 30.07 7.48 -0.71
C GLY A 281 29.96 7.62 0.82
N THR A 282 28.88 8.20 1.35
CA THR A 282 28.72 8.45 2.79
C THR A 282 28.60 7.16 3.59
N THR A 283 29.38 7.06 4.67
CA THR A 283 29.35 5.92 5.61
C THR A 283 28.59 6.26 6.89
N TYR A 284 28.26 5.23 7.68
CA TYR A 284 27.62 5.40 8.99
C TYR A 284 28.48 6.25 9.94
N GLU A 285 29.79 6.06 9.90
CA GLU A 285 30.77 6.76 10.72
C GLU A 285 30.93 8.22 10.31
N ASP A 286 30.77 8.56 9.03
CA ASP A 286 30.81 9.95 8.55
C ASP A 286 29.65 10.77 9.14
N VAL A 287 28.44 10.21 9.19
CA VAL A 287 27.29 10.86 9.81
C VAL A 287 27.45 10.91 11.33
N LYS A 288 27.82 9.78 11.95
CA LYS A 288 28.04 9.71 13.40
C LYS A 288 29.09 10.72 13.87
N TRP A 289 30.16 10.93 13.10
CA TRP A 289 31.16 11.96 13.34
C TRP A 289 30.54 13.36 13.42
N LEU A 290 29.69 13.73 12.45
CA LEU A 290 29.08 15.05 12.45
C LEU A 290 28.06 15.22 13.60
N LEU A 291 27.29 14.18 13.90
CA LEU A 291 26.37 14.17 15.04
C LEU A 291 27.12 14.30 16.37
N GLN A 292 28.34 13.75 16.49
CA GLN A 292 29.17 13.95 17.68
C GLN A 292 29.55 15.42 17.89
N ARG A 293 29.79 16.17 16.80
CA ARG A 293 30.00 17.62 16.88
C ARG A 293 28.73 18.36 17.30
N MET A 294 27.55 17.84 16.98
CA MET A 294 26.26 18.38 17.40
C MET A 294 25.85 17.97 18.83
N LYS A 295 26.50 16.94 19.42
CA LYS A 295 26.08 16.36 20.70
C LYS A 295 26.06 17.38 21.86
N GLY A 296 26.93 18.38 21.81
CA GLY A 296 27.00 19.45 22.81
C GLY A 296 26.02 20.61 22.58
N TRP A 297 25.23 20.60 21.50
CA TRP A 297 24.31 21.69 21.20
C TRP A 297 23.19 21.76 22.23
N THR A 298 22.81 22.98 22.57
CA THR A 298 21.68 23.31 23.44
C THR A 298 20.49 23.77 22.61
N GLU A 299 19.33 23.93 23.24
CA GLU A 299 18.16 24.57 22.61
C GLU A 299 18.48 25.96 22.06
N LYS A 300 19.39 26.70 22.71
CA LYS A 300 19.85 28.02 22.26
C LYS A 300 20.58 27.93 20.91
N ASP A 301 21.44 26.92 20.73
CA ASP A 301 22.19 26.75 19.48
C ASP A 301 21.25 26.48 18.29
N VAL A 302 20.23 25.66 18.51
CA VAL A 302 19.21 25.37 17.49
C VAL A 302 18.36 26.60 17.20
N ARG A 303 18.03 27.39 18.22
CA ARG A 303 17.28 28.64 18.06
C ARG A 303 18.07 29.67 17.23
N GLU A 304 19.36 29.84 17.51
CA GLU A 304 20.24 30.74 16.73
C GLU A 304 20.30 30.35 15.24
N VAL A 305 20.21 29.06 14.91
CA VAL A 305 20.13 28.58 13.53
C VAL A 305 18.85 29.06 12.84
N VAL A 306 17.71 28.93 13.49
CA VAL A 306 16.40 29.33 12.93
C VAL A 306 16.27 30.85 12.85
N GLU A 307 16.76 31.57 13.85
CA GLU A 307 16.76 33.04 13.87
C GLU A 307 17.60 33.65 12.73
N ASN A 308 18.55 32.90 12.17
CA ASN A 308 19.33 33.36 11.02
C ASN A 308 18.49 33.45 9.73
N ALA A 309 17.37 32.73 9.64
CA ALA A 309 16.48 32.73 8.47
C ALA A 309 15.46 33.87 8.42
N SER A 310 15.46 34.75 9.43
CA SER A 310 14.61 35.95 9.50
C SER A 310 13.11 35.68 9.33
N LEU A 311 12.64 34.47 9.64
CA LEU A 311 11.23 34.07 9.53
C LEU A 311 10.32 34.92 10.44
N PRO A 312 9.01 35.05 10.11
CA PRO A 312 8.04 35.62 11.04
C PRO A 312 8.14 34.92 12.40
N LYS A 313 8.01 35.66 13.51
CA LYS A 313 8.27 35.14 14.86
C LYS A 313 7.55 33.82 15.17
N ASP A 314 6.25 33.73 14.88
CA ASP A 314 5.46 32.53 15.14
C ASP A 314 5.82 31.36 14.22
N ILE A 315 6.13 31.64 12.96
CA ILE A 315 6.61 30.64 12.00
C ILE A 315 7.98 30.10 12.42
N GLY A 316 8.89 30.99 12.81
CA GLY A 316 10.21 30.63 13.33
C GLY A 316 10.12 29.75 14.57
N GLU A 317 9.19 30.04 15.49
CA GLU A 317 8.97 29.19 16.67
C GLU A 317 8.48 27.77 16.29
N LEU A 318 7.56 27.64 15.32
CA LEU A 318 7.13 26.33 14.82
C LEU A 318 8.27 25.56 14.12
N VAL A 319 9.04 26.24 13.26
CA VAL A 319 10.22 25.66 12.58
C VAL A 319 11.26 25.19 13.59
N TYR A 320 11.52 25.99 14.63
CA TYR A 320 12.42 25.62 15.73
C TYR A 320 11.96 24.34 16.45
N ARG A 321 10.67 24.26 16.81
CA ARG A 321 10.13 23.04 17.45
C ARG A 321 10.29 21.83 16.56
N LYS A 322 9.90 21.94 15.29
CA LYS A 322 10.06 20.86 14.29
C LYS A 322 11.53 20.46 14.11
N LEU A 323 12.45 21.42 14.09
CA LEU A 323 13.90 21.17 13.96
C LEU A 323 14.47 20.42 15.17
N LEU A 324 14.01 20.71 16.40
CA LEU A 324 14.40 19.92 17.58
C LEU A 324 14.00 18.45 17.43
N TYR A 325 12.77 18.17 16.98
CA TYR A 325 12.35 16.79 16.69
C TYR A 325 13.17 16.16 15.58
N ARG A 326 13.47 16.88 14.48
CA ARG A 326 14.32 16.38 13.38
C ARG A 326 15.72 16.02 13.86
N ILE A 327 16.36 16.88 14.66
CA ILE A 327 17.68 16.59 15.21
C ILE A 327 17.61 15.38 16.16
N ASN A 328 16.60 15.33 17.04
CA ASN A 328 16.42 14.19 17.94
C ASN A 328 16.20 12.87 17.17
N ASN A 329 15.34 12.89 16.13
CA ASN A 329 15.10 11.74 15.27
C ASN A 329 16.39 11.28 14.56
N MET A 330 17.21 12.21 14.06
CA MET A 330 18.51 11.88 13.47
C MET A 330 19.43 11.20 14.49
N PHE A 331 19.48 11.68 15.74
CA PHE A 331 20.30 11.09 16.80
C PHE A 331 19.85 9.67 17.18
N GLU A 332 18.54 9.40 17.19
CA GLU A 332 17.97 8.07 17.47
C GLU A 332 18.52 7.00 16.51
N PHE A 333 18.72 7.31 15.22
CA PHE A 333 19.24 6.34 14.25
C PHE A 333 20.71 5.94 14.48
N PHE A 334 21.47 6.72 15.25
CA PHE A 334 22.89 6.49 15.50
C PHE A 334 23.21 6.08 16.95
N ASP A 335 22.18 5.69 17.71
CA ASP A 335 22.27 5.37 19.15
C ASP A 335 22.89 6.51 19.97
N MET A 336 22.47 7.73 19.64
CA MET A 336 22.92 8.95 20.30
C MET A 336 21.73 9.66 20.97
N LYS A 337 22.04 10.46 21.99
CA LYS A 337 21.05 11.30 22.68
C LYS A 337 21.44 12.76 22.55
N THR A 338 20.44 13.61 22.33
CA THR A 338 20.59 15.07 22.35
C THR A 338 20.53 15.58 23.79
N SER A 339 21.05 16.78 24.05
CA SER A 339 20.97 17.41 25.36
C SER A 339 19.54 17.79 25.77
N PHE A 340 18.65 17.97 24.79
CA PHE A 340 17.27 18.44 24.95
C PHE A 340 16.22 17.35 24.68
N GLN A 341 16.63 16.07 24.58
CA GLN A 341 15.70 14.96 24.34
C GLN A 341 14.57 14.89 25.38
N ALA A 342 14.88 15.18 26.65
CA ALA A 342 13.91 15.15 27.74
C ALA A 342 13.03 16.42 27.83
N SER A 343 13.41 17.49 27.13
CA SER A 343 12.74 18.80 27.17
C SER A 343 12.09 19.19 25.84
N LEU A 344 11.83 18.22 24.95
CA LEU A 344 11.22 18.52 23.65
C LEU A 344 9.85 19.22 23.82
N PRO A 345 9.66 20.40 23.22
CA PRO A 345 8.41 21.15 23.32
C PRO A 345 7.29 20.47 22.51
N THR A 346 6.02 20.65 22.90
CA THR A 346 4.89 20.14 22.11
C THR A 346 4.83 20.77 20.71
N LEU A 347 4.48 19.97 19.70
CA LEU A 347 4.16 20.43 18.34
C LEU A 347 2.77 21.06 18.24
N GLU A 348 1.87 20.79 19.20
CA GLU A 348 0.53 21.41 19.26
C GLU A 348 0.65 22.86 19.78
N TYR A 349 1.15 23.74 18.90
CA TYR A 349 1.37 25.17 19.16
C TYR A 349 0.28 26.02 18.51
N ASP A 350 -0.31 26.94 19.28
CA ASP A 350 -1.24 27.97 18.80
C ASP A 350 -0.56 29.33 18.86
N ALA A 351 -0.52 30.04 17.74
CA ALA A 351 0.01 31.41 17.68
C ALA A 351 -1.09 32.43 18.01
N ALA A 352 -0.69 33.55 18.64
CA ALA A 352 -1.60 34.66 18.85
C ALA A 352 -2.10 35.21 17.51
N GLY A 353 -3.41 35.41 17.36
CA GLY A 353 -4.02 35.86 16.10
C GLY A 353 -4.39 34.75 15.10
N GLY A 354 -4.19 33.48 15.44
CA GLY A 354 -4.72 32.34 14.65
C GLY A 354 -3.95 32.02 13.37
N ILE A 355 -2.76 32.60 13.18
CA ILE A 355 -1.85 32.26 12.07
C ILE A 355 -1.44 30.78 12.12
N ILE A 356 -1.25 30.26 13.34
CA ILE A 356 -0.96 28.86 13.61
C ILE A 356 -2.02 28.31 14.55
N LYS A 357 -2.58 27.16 14.20
CA LYS A 357 -3.52 26.41 15.04
C LYS A 357 -3.10 24.94 15.15
N SER A 358 -2.88 24.47 16.37
CA SER A 358 -2.49 23.09 16.71
C SER A 358 -1.26 22.60 15.94
N GLY A 359 -0.24 23.47 15.79
CA GLY A 359 0.99 23.15 15.06
C GLY A 359 0.90 23.25 13.54
N LYS A 360 -0.19 23.82 13.02
CA LYS A 360 -0.43 23.98 11.59
C LYS A 360 -0.57 25.45 11.21
N VAL A 361 0.14 25.87 10.18
CA VAL A 361 0.00 27.21 9.58
C VAL A 361 -1.30 27.27 8.79
N MET A 362 -2.13 28.28 9.08
CA MET A 362 -3.47 28.44 8.52
C MET A 362 -3.56 29.46 7.39
N GLN A 363 -2.56 30.34 7.26
CA GLN A 363 -2.50 31.41 6.25
C GLN A 363 -1.43 31.06 5.22
N GLU A 364 -1.78 31.15 3.93
CA GLU A 364 -0.85 30.91 2.83
C GLU A 364 0.27 31.96 2.82
N THR A 365 -0.05 33.25 2.94
CA THR A 365 0.93 34.34 2.92
C THR A 365 0.86 35.19 4.19
N ILE A 366 2.02 35.72 4.61
CA ILE A 366 2.14 36.59 5.79
C ILE A 366 2.94 37.83 5.40
N ALA A 367 2.29 38.99 5.30
CA ALA A 367 2.98 40.23 4.98
C ALA A 367 3.98 40.63 6.10
N PRO A 368 5.14 41.23 5.76
CA PRO A 368 5.62 41.62 4.43
C PRO A 368 6.47 40.54 3.72
N TYR A 369 6.38 39.27 4.13
CA TYR A 369 7.22 38.19 3.60
C TYR A 369 6.65 37.65 2.27
N PRO A 370 7.52 37.32 1.30
CA PRO A 370 7.05 36.87 -0.01
C PRO A 370 6.76 35.37 -0.12
N PHE A 371 7.06 34.59 0.93
CA PHE A 371 6.93 33.14 0.92
C PHE A 371 5.49 32.68 1.16
N ARG A 372 5.15 31.52 0.60
CA ARG A 372 3.91 30.81 0.89
C ARG A 372 4.12 29.81 2.02
N PHE A 373 3.76 30.16 3.25
CA PHE A 373 4.02 29.33 4.43
C PHE A 373 3.07 28.13 4.59
N ALA A 374 1.99 28.07 3.81
CA ALA A 374 1.05 26.96 3.73
C ALA A 374 0.54 26.81 2.29
N HIS A 375 0.25 25.59 1.85
CA HIS A 375 -0.37 25.34 0.53
C HIS A 375 -1.86 25.02 0.62
N GLY A 376 -2.38 24.88 1.84
CA GLY A 376 -3.74 24.43 2.07
C GLY A 376 -3.86 22.91 2.06
N ASP A 377 -4.94 22.41 2.67
CA ASP A 377 -5.20 20.97 2.68
C ASP A 377 -5.67 20.49 1.31
N PRO A 378 -5.18 19.33 0.84
CA PRO A 378 -5.82 18.66 -0.28
C PRO A 378 -7.30 18.41 0.05
N GLU A 379 -8.16 18.52 -0.95
CA GLU A 379 -9.56 18.17 -0.77
C GLU A 379 -9.68 16.67 -0.49
N ALA A 380 -10.29 16.31 0.65
CA ALA A 380 -10.55 14.91 0.96
C ALA A 380 -11.40 14.27 -0.14
N PRO A 381 -11.13 13.00 -0.53
CA PRO A 381 -11.97 12.26 -1.47
C PRO A 381 -13.42 12.10 -1.00
N PHE A 382 -13.65 12.34 0.30
CA PHE A 382 -14.94 12.32 0.98
C PHE A 382 -15.17 13.64 1.73
N GLN A 383 -16.11 14.45 1.25
CA GLN A 383 -16.52 15.74 1.79
C GLN A 383 -17.88 15.66 2.50
N GLU A 384 -18.21 16.72 3.23
CA GLU A 384 -19.54 16.89 3.80
C GLU A 384 -20.62 16.87 2.69
N GLY A 385 -21.58 15.94 2.80
CA GLY A 385 -22.59 15.68 1.79
C GLY A 385 -22.27 14.55 0.81
N ASP A 386 -21.06 13.98 0.80
CA ASP A 386 -20.75 12.82 -0.06
C ASP A 386 -21.51 11.55 0.32
N TYR A 387 -21.96 11.42 1.57
CA TYR A 387 -22.90 10.37 1.95
C TYR A 387 -24.21 10.50 1.16
N VAL A 388 -24.74 11.73 0.97
CA VAL A 388 -25.95 11.96 0.16
C VAL A 388 -25.69 11.58 -1.30
N ARG A 389 -24.53 11.95 -1.85
CA ARG A 389 -24.14 11.60 -3.23
C ARG A 389 -24.01 10.09 -3.40
N TYR A 390 -23.37 9.41 -2.45
CA TYR A 390 -23.27 7.95 -2.42
C TYR A 390 -24.66 7.29 -2.37
N PHE A 391 -25.54 7.75 -1.48
CA PHE A 391 -26.91 7.24 -1.37
C PHE A 391 -27.75 7.56 -2.61
N LYS A 392 -27.52 8.70 -3.28
CA LYS A 392 -28.14 9.04 -4.56
C LYS A 392 -27.70 8.08 -5.66
N ILE A 393 -26.40 7.83 -5.80
CA ILE A 393 -25.88 6.83 -6.77
C ILE A 393 -26.50 5.46 -6.49
N ARG A 394 -26.48 5.01 -5.23
CA ARG A 394 -27.12 3.75 -4.80
C ARG A 394 -28.62 3.72 -5.11
N GLY A 395 -29.34 4.79 -4.80
CA GLY A 395 -30.79 4.90 -5.04
C GLY A 395 -31.13 4.84 -6.52
N ILE A 396 -30.40 5.56 -7.38
CA ILE A 396 -30.58 5.49 -8.84
C ILE A 396 -30.24 4.08 -9.34
N THR A 397 -29.13 3.49 -8.86
CA THR A 397 -28.76 2.11 -9.20
C THR A 397 -29.86 1.12 -8.83
N THR A 398 -30.48 1.23 -7.65
CA THR A 398 -31.60 0.36 -7.27
C THR A 398 -32.82 0.59 -8.16
N VAL A 399 -33.15 1.83 -8.54
CA VAL A 399 -34.25 2.11 -9.48
C VAL A 399 -33.98 1.49 -10.84
N VAL A 400 -32.77 1.65 -11.39
CA VAL A 400 -32.35 1.05 -12.65
C VAL A 400 -32.41 -0.48 -12.57
N ALA A 401 -31.83 -1.07 -11.52
CA ALA A 401 -31.85 -2.52 -11.31
C ALA A 401 -33.27 -3.06 -11.18
N THR A 402 -34.16 -2.35 -10.48
CA THR A 402 -35.58 -2.72 -10.33
C THR A 402 -36.32 -2.64 -11.66
N ALA A 403 -36.10 -1.58 -12.44
CA ALA A 403 -36.69 -1.44 -13.78
C ALA A 403 -36.22 -2.54 -14.74
N LEU A 404 -34.92 -2.89 -14.69
CA LEU A 404 -34.36 -3.98 -15.48
C LEU A 404 -34.82 -5.35 -14.99
N ALA A 405 -35.06 -5.54 -13.69
CA ALA A 405 -35.65 -6.76 -13.14
C ALA A 405 -37.10 -6.93 -13.61
N GLU A 406 -37.92 -5.87 -13.62
CA GLU A 406 -39.28 -5.91 -14.19
C GLU A 406 -39.26 -6.14 -15.71
N MET A 407 -38.29 -5.58 -16.43
CA MET A 407 -38.08 -5.90 -17.84
C MET A 407 -37.69 -7.37 -18.03
N SER A 408 -36.79 -7.88 -17.19
CA SER A 408 -36.37 -9.29 -17.21
C SER A 408 -37.55 -10.22 -16.96
N LYS A 409 -38.44 -9.92 -16.00
CA LYS A 409 -39.69 -10.66 -15.78
C LYS A 409 -40.56 -10.73 -17.05
N LYS A 410 -40.63 -9.65 -17.83
CA LYS A 410 -41.37 -9.64 -19.12
C LYS A 410 -40.66 -10.39 -20.24
N LEU A 411 -39.35 -10.59 -20.14
CA LEU A 411 -38.52 -11.34 -21.08
C LEU A 411 -38.36 -12.82 -20.66
N GLN A 412 -38.95 -13.22 -19.54
CA GLN A 412 -39.04 -14.62 -19.11
C GLN A 412 -40.14 -15.33 -19.91
N ILE A 413 -39.80 -16.48 -20.48
CA ILE A 413 -40.72 -17.33 -21.24
C ILE A 413 -41.54 -18.18 -20.27
N GLN A 414 -40.89 -18.69 -19.23
CA GLN A 414 -41.52 -19.46 -18.15
C GLN A 414 -40.67 -19.35 -16.88
N ASP A 415 -41.21 -18.75 -15.82
CA ASP A 415 -40.50 -18.58 -14.54
C ASP A 415 -40.94 -19.62 -13.48
N ILE A 416 -40.10 -19.82 -12.46
CA ILE A 416 -40.42 -20.64 -11.28
C ILE A 416 -41.71 -20.16 -10.63
N THR A 417 -41.95 -18.83 -10.60
CA THR A 417 -43.17 -18.28 -10.02
C THR A 417 -44.42 -18.66 -10.81
N ASP A 418 -44.32 -18.85 -12.13
CA ASP A 418 -45.45 -19.28 -12.95
C ASP A 418 -45.76 -20.76 -12.74
N VAL A 419 -44.71 -21.61 -12.64
CA VAL A 419 -44.85 -23.04 -12.29
C VAL A 419 -45.46 -23.18 -10.88
N ALA A 420 -45.02 -22.36 -9.91
CA ALA A 420 -45.56 -22.36 -8.56
C ALA A 420 -47.00 -21.83 -8.48
N LYS A 421 -47.35 -20.79 -9.25
CA LYS A 421 -48.73 -20.27 -9.33
C LYS A 421 -49.68 -21.30 -9.93
N GLN A 422 -49.28 -21.99 -11.01
CA GLN A 422 -50.06 -23.08 -11.58
C GLN A 422 -50.30 -24.18 -10.55
N ARG A 423 -49.25 -24.61 -9.84
CA ARG A 423 -49.40 -25.59 -8.75
C ARG A 423 -50.31 -25.09 -7.62
N MET A 424 -50.24 -23.81 -7.25
CA MET A 424 -51.11 -23.24 -6.22
C MET A 424 -52.58 -23.24 -6.66
N LEU A 425 -52.86 -22.95 -7.93
CA LEU A 425 -54.20 -23.07 -8.51
C LEU A 425 -54.68 -24.52 -8.53
N ASP A 426 -53.81 -25.47 -8.88
CA ASP A 426 -54.12 -26.90 -8.85
C ASP A 426 -54.45 -27.38 -7.42
N VAL A 427 -53.69 -26.94 -6.42
CA VAL A 427 -53.93 -27.25 -5.01
C VAL A 427 -55.23 -26.59 -4.54
N GLN A 428 -55.50 -25.33 -4.89
CA GLN A 428 -56.77 -24.67 -4.57
C GLN A 428 -57.98 -25.36 -5.20
N ASN A 429 -57.85 -25.82 -6.44
CA ASN A 429 -58.89 -26.57 -7.12
C ASN A 429 -59.08 -27.95 -6.47
N LYS A 430 -58.00 -28.66 -6.12
CA LYS A 430 -58.04 -29.90 -5.33
C LYS A 430 -58.74 -29.70 -3.98
N ILE A 431 -58.45 -28.61 -3.26
CA ILE A 431 -59.11 -28.25 -1.99
C ILE A 431 -60.61 -28.00 -2.23
N LYS A 432 -60.96 -27.16 -3.21
CA LYS A 432 -62.36 -26.85 -3.55
C LYS A 432 -63.14 -28.11 -3.93
N ASP A 433 -62.53 -29.01 -4.71
CA ASP A 433 -63.14 -30.26 -5.13
C ASP A 433 -63.28 -31.26 -3.99
N HIS A 434 -62.30 -31.34 -3.08
CA HIS A 434 -62.37 -32.18 -1.88
C HIS A 434 -63.44 -31.68 -0.91
N VAL A 435 -63.50 -30.36 -0.64
CA VAL A 435 -64.54 -29.75 0.20
C VAL A 435 -65.94 -29.95 -0.39
N LYS A 436 -66.08 -29.94 -1.72
CA LYS A 436 -67.36 -30.22 -2.40
C LYS A 436 -67.78 -31.69 -2.37
N LYS A 437 -66.83 -32.63 -2.47
CA LYS A 437 -67.11 -34.07 -2.59
C LYS A 437 -67.12 -34.80 -1.24
N ASN A 438 -66.23 -34.44 -0.31
CA ASN A 438 -66.03 -35.11 0.97
C ASN A 438 -65.87 -34.08 2.13
N PRO A 439 -66.94 -33.35 2.51
CA PRO A 439 -66.86 -32.21 3.45
C PRO A 439 -66.52 -32.59 4.90
N LEU A 440 -66.70 -33.85 5.29
CA LEU A 440 -66.46 -34.35 6.65
C LEU A 440 -65.11 -35.08 6.81
N GLU A 441 -64.32 -35.20 5.73
CA GLU A 441 -63.03 -35.88 5.76
C GLU A 441 -61.88 -34.86 5.76
N PRO A 442 -60.90 -34.97 6.68
CA PRO A 442 -59.71 -34.12 6.66
C PRO A 442 -58.94 -34.30 5.35
N LEU A 443 -58.62 -33.20 4.68
CA LEU A 443 -57.79 -33.21 3.47
C LEU A 443 -56.34 -33.54 3.86
N TYR A 444 -55.93 -34.78 3.64
CA TYR A 444 -54.53 -35.17 3.72
C TYR A 444 -53.82 -34.86 2.40
N GLN A 445 -52.92 -33.88 2.43
CA GLN A 445 -52.00 -33.62 1.31
C GLN A 445 -51.01 -34.80 1.22
N LYS A 446 -51.20 -35.67 0.23
CA LYS A 446 -50.25 -36.76 -0.07
C LYS A 446 -48.90 -36.17 -0.52
N VAL A 447 -47.81 -36.88 -0.24
CA VAL A 447 -46.48 -36.51 -0.74
C VAL A 447 -46.50 -36.57 -2.27
N GLU A 448 -46.33 -35.43 -2.94
CA GLU A 448 -46.44 -35.31 -4.41
C GLU A 448 -45.32 -34.39 -4.92
N ALA A 449 -44.57 -34.87 -5.93
CA ALA A 449 -43.59 -34.06 -6.62
C ALA A 449 -44.25 -33.27 -7.77
N TRP A 450 -43.87 -32.02 -7.94
CA TRP A 450 -44.31 -31.14 -9.03
C TRP A 450 -43.10 -30.46 -9.64
N GLY A 451 -43.20 -30.00 -10.88
CA GLY A 451 -42.07 -29.38 -11.55
C GLY A 451 -42.40 -28.95 -12.97
N GLY A 452 -41.48 -28.20 -13.58
CA GLY A 452 -41.66 -27.66 -14.92
C GLY A 452 -40.38 -27.06 -15.49
N PRO A 453 -40.30 -26.91 -16.82
CA PRO A 453 -39.20 -26.19 -17.44
C PRO A 453 -39.26 -24.70 -17.09
N VAL A 454 -38.10 -24.06 -17.03
CA VAL A 454 -37.95 -22.62 -16.85
C VAL A 454 -37.02 -22.08 -17.92
N ALA A 455 -37.37 -20.95 -18.52
CA ALA A 455 -36.54 -20.32 -19.54
C ALA A 455 -36.76 -18.82 -19.56
N GLY A 456 -35.70 -18.05 -19.78
CA GLY A 456 -35.83 -16.60 -19.83
C GLY A 456 -34.53 -15.87 -20.07
N PHE A 457 -34.68 -14.61 -20.50
CA PHE A 457 -33.58 -13.65 -20.60
C PHE A 457 -33.58 -12.72 -19.40
N ASN A 458 -32.40 -12.41 -18.88
CA ASN A 458 -32.23 -11.43 -17.82
C ASN A 458 -31.24 -10.37 -18.25
N VAL A 459 -31.52 -9.12 -17.87
CA VAL A 459 -30.61 -7.98 -18.04
C VAL A 459 -30.45 -7.33 -16.69
N SER A 460 -29.22 -7.00 -16.31
CA SER A 460 -28.97 -6.20 -15.11
C SER A 460 -27.91 -5.14 -15.38
N ALA A 461 -27.99 -4.02 -14.67
CA ALA A 461 -27.01 -2.96 -14.74
C ALA A 461 -26.87 -2.30 -13.38
N THR A 462 -25.63 -2.04 -12.95
CA THR A 462 -25.35 -1.45 -11.65
C THR A 462 -24.20 -0.47 -11.74
N ARG A 463 -24.31 0.67 -11.03
CA ARG A 463 -23.22 1.60 -10.77
C ARG A 463 -22.98 1.70 -9.27
N HIS A 464 -21.74 1.60 -8.82
CA HIS A 464 -21.41 1.83 -7.42
C HIS A 464 -20.01 2.42 -7.24
N VAL A 465 -19.79 3.04 -6.09
CA VAL A 465 -18.47 3.52 -5.68
C VAL A 465 -17.85 2.45 -4.77
N SER A 466 -16.67 1.99 -5.14
CA SER A 466 -15.86 1.01 -4.40
C SER A 466 -14.58 1.66 -3.88
N THR A 467 -14.05 1.13 -2.78
CA THR A 467 -12.79 1.58 -2.17
C THR A 467 -11.79 0.42 -2.16
N GLY A 468 -10.52 0.69 -2.48
CA GLY A 468 -9.48 -0.33 -2.54
C GLY A 468 -9.36 -0.99 -3.92
N THR A 469 -8.84 -2.23 -3.97
CA THR A 469 -8.55 -2.89 -5.25
C THR A 469 -9.78 -3.57 -5.84
N TYR A 470 -10.17 -3.23 -7.07
CA TYR A 470 -11.30 -3.85 -7.78
C TYR A 470 -10.92 -4.12 -9.25
N PHE A 471 -11.08 -5.37 -9.72
CA PHE A 471 -10.74 -5.82 -11.10
C PHE A 471 -9.43 -5.19 -11.64
N GLU A 472 -8.31 -5.36 -10.93
CA GLU A 472 -6.96 -4.86 -11.30
C GLU A 472 -6.71 -3.36 -11.11
N SER A 473 -7.72 -2.53 -10.84
CA SER A 473 -7.51 -1.13 -10.47
C SER A 473 -7.13 -1.00 -8.99
N THR A 474 -6.11 -0.18 -8.68
CA THR A 474 -5.57 0.01 -7.32
C THR A 474 -5.86 1.39 -6.72
N ALA A 475 -6.64 2.22 -7.43
CA ALA A 475 -6.98 3.55 -6.96
C ALA A 475 -7.78 3.52 -5.64
N PRO A 476 -7.59 4.48 -4.72
CA PRO A 476 -8.30 4.51 -3.44
C PRO A 476 -9.83 4.54 -3.58
N LEU A 477 -10.34 5.26 -4.58
CA LEU A 477 -11.75 5.40 -4.88
C LEU A 477 -12.00 5.10 -6.37
N GLN A 478 -13.00 4.27 -6.64
CA GLN A 478 -13.29 3.78 -7.99
C GLN A 478 -14.80 3.79 -8.24
N LEU A 479 -15.21 4.25 -9.42
CA LEU A 479 -16.56 4.08 -9.93
C LEU A 479 -16.61 2.78 -10.74
N VAL A 480 -17.49 1.88 -10.35
CA VAL A 480 -17.67 0.57 -11.00
C VAL A 480 -19.02 0.54 -11.67
N ASP A 481 -18.99 0.44 -12.99
CA ASP A 481 -20.14 0.16 -13.83
C ASP A 481 -20.12 -1.31 -14.24
N ASN A 482 -21.27 -1.97 -14.14
CA ASN A 482 -21.46 -3.33 -14.62
C ASN A 482 -22.77 -3.43 -15.39
N VAL A 483 -22.73 -4.09 -16.54
CA VAL A 483 -23.91 -4.46 -17.33
C VAL A 483 -23.80 -5.93 -17.66
N SER A 484 -24.84 -6.69 -17.35
CA SER A 484 -24.91 -8.11 -17.67
C SER A 484 -26.16 -8.45 -18.47
N VAL A 485 -25.98 -9.37 -19.42
CA VAL A 485 -27.06 -9.95 -20.21
C VAL A 485 -26.93 -11.46 -20.11
N SER A 486 -28.00 -12.14 -19.75
CA SER A 486 -28.04 -13.60 -19.70
C SER A 486 -29.27 -14.20 -20.36
N GLY A 487 -29.10 -15.41 -20.88
CA GLY A 487 -30.18 -16.29 -21.32
C GLY A 487 -30.08 -17.60 -20.56
N SER A 488 -31.19 -18.10 -20.02
CA SER A 488 -31.23 -19.27 -19.15
C SER A 488 -32.30 -20.27 -19.60
N ILE A 489 -32.01 -21.56 -19.42
CA ILE A 489 -32.93 -22.68 -19.60
C ILE A 489 -32.71 -23.69 -18.47
N GLY A 490 -33.77 -24.22 -17.88
CA GLY A 490 -33.67 -25.13 -16.75
C GLY A 490 -34.93 -25.93 -16.50
N TYR A 491 -34.90 -26.73 -15.44
CA TYR A 491 -36.02 -27.51 -14.94
C TYR A 491 -36.09 -27.39 -13.41
N PHE A 492 -37.26 -27.03 -12.90
CA PHE A 492 -37.55 -26.89 -11.47
C PHE A 492 -38.38 -28.09 -10.99
N MET A 493 -38.13 -28.57 -9.77
CA MET A 493 -38.96 -29.55 -9.07
C MET A 493 -39.14 -29.20 -7.58
N GLY A 494 -40.32 -29.46 -7.03
CA GLY A 494 -40.65 -29.33 -5.62
C GLY A 494 -41.44 -30.54 -5.12
N ILE A 495 -41.42 -30.80 -3.81
CA ILE A 495 -42.23 -31.88 -3.20
C ILE A 495 -43.15 -31.26 -2.14
N ASP A 496 -44.45 -31.49 -2.29
CA ASP A 496 -45.48 -31.11 -1.33
C ASP A 496 -45.81 -32.30 -0.41
N GLY A 497 -46.48 -32.06 0.72
CA GLY A 497 -47.05 -33.12 1.57
C GLY A 497 -46.11 -33.72 2.63
N LEU A 498 -44.88 -33.22 2.76
CA LEU A 498 -44.00 -33.53 3.89
C LEU A 498 -44.35 -32.64 5.09
N ASN A 499 -44.48 -33.25 6.27
CA ASN A 499 -44.69 -32.49 7.50
C ASN A 499 -43.43 -31.66 7.79
N TYR A 500 -43.62 -30.35 8.04
CA TYR A 500 -42.60 -29.43 8.56
C TYR A 500 -41.44 -29.03 7.62
N VAL A 501 -41.31 -29.63 6.44
CA VAL A 501 -40.25 -29.30 5.46
C VAL A 501 -40.79 -29.22 4.03
N LYS A 502 -40.26 -28.28 3.24
CA LYS A 502 -40.57 -28.15 1.80
C LYS A 502 -39.27 -28.25 1.00
N PRO A 503 -38.90 -29.44 0.52
CA PRO A 503 -37.74 -29.58 -0.34
C PRO A 503 -38.11 -29.19 -1.78
N PHE A 504 -37.22 -28.43 -2.41
CA PHE A 504 -37.26 -28.14 -3.82
C PHE A 504 -35.85 -28.10 -4.40
N GLY A 505 -35.73 -28.26 -5.70
CA GLY A 505 -34.46 -28.22 -6.39
C GLY A 505 -34.65 -28.01 -7.88
N GLY A 506 -33.56 -27.75 -8.57
CA GLY A 506 -33.60 -27.54 -10.01
C GLY A 506 -32.23 -27.57 -10.63
N VAL A 507 -32.22 -27.70 -11.95
CA VAL A 507 -31.02 -27.59 -12.78
C VAL A 507 -31.25 -26.47 -13.80
N ASN A 508 -30.34 -25.50 -13.88
CA ASN A 508 -30.41 -24.39 -14.82
C ASN A 508 -29.06 -24.21 -15.52
N LEU A 509 -29.11 -24.11 -16.85
CA LEU A 509 -28.02 -23.72 -17.72
C LEU A 509 -28.26 -22.28 -18.18
N SER A 510 -27.32 -21.38 -17.92
CA SER A 510 -27.39 -20.02 -18.46
C SER A 510 -26.10 -19.52 -19.08
N LEU A 511 -26.24 -18.82 -20.20
CA LEU A 511 -25.17 -18.09 -20.87
C LEU A 511 -25.23 -16.64 -20.37
N LEU A 512 -24.11 -16.12 -19.89
CA LEU A 512 -23.99 -14.79 -19.30
C LEU A 512 -22.83 -14.04 -19.94
N ARG A 513 -23.08 -12.81 -20.39
CA ARG A 513 -22.07 -11.86 -20.84
C ARG A 513 -22.09 -10.63 -19.94
N ASP A 514 -20.96 -10.38 -19.27
CA ASP A 514 -20.77 -9.24 -18.37
C ASP A 514 -19.80 -8.23 -18.99
N TYR A 515 -20.17 -6.96 -18.99
CA TYR A 515 -19.31 -5.82 -19.25
C TYR A 515 -19.06 -5.09 -17.93
N THR A 516 -17.80 -4.89 -17.57
CA THR A 516 -17.40 -4.13 -16.37
C THR A 516 -16.46 -3.00 -16.77
N HIS A 517 -16.71 -1.80 -16.26
CA HIS A 517 -15.85 -0.64 -16.43
C HIS A 517 -15.52 -0.08 -15.05
N VAL A 518 -14.23 -0.04 -14.73
CA VAL A 518 -13.71 0.45 -13.46
C VAL A 518 -12.93 1.72 -13.74
N ARG A 519 -13.43 2.84 -13.21
CA ARG A 519 -12.82 4.15 -13.40
C ARG A 519 -12.30 4.72 -12.09
N PRO A 520 -10.99 4.99 -11.97
CA PRO A 520 -10.42 5.77 -10.87
C PRO A 520 -11.05 7.17 -10.78
N ILE A 521 -11.57 7.52 -9.61
CA ILE A 521 -12.17 8.84 -9.35
C ILE A 521 -11.46 9.51 -8.17
N LEU A 522 -11.34 10.83 -8.21
CA LEU A 522 -10.68 11.59 -7.13
C LEU A 522 -11.65 11.84 -5.96
N SER A 523 -12.95 11.92 -6.23
CA SER A 523 -13.98 12.17 -5.21
C SER A 523 -15.33 11.54 -5.57
N VAL A 524 -16.19 11.32 -4.57
CA VAL A 524 -17.57 10.83 -4.81
C VAL A 524 -18.39 11.85 -5.60
N LYS A 525 -18.12 13.15 -5.43
CA LYS A 525 -18.71 14.24 -6.22
C LYS A 525 -18.46 14.09 -7.71
N GLU A 526 -17.27 13.63 -8.08
CA GLU A 526 -16.94 13.34 -9.46
C GLU A 526 -17.79 12.19 -10.00
N GLY A 527 -17.89 11.08 -9.25
CA GLY A 527 -18.74 9.94 -9.61
C GLY A 527 -20.23 10.27 -9.73
N ASP A 528 -20.74 11.23 -8.96
CA ASP A 528 -22.15 11.70 -9.07
C ASP A 528 -22.40 12.53 -10.34
N LYS A 529 -21.37 13.19 -10.88
CA LYS A 529 -21.45 13.96 -12.13
C LYS A 529 -21.32 13.08 -13.38
N GLU A 530 -20.84 11.85 -13.22
CA GLU A 530 -20.68 10.92 -14.34
C GLU A 530 -22.02 10.58 -15.00
N ASN A 531 -22.05 10.64 -16.33
CA ASN A 531 -23.27 10.44 -17.08
C ASN A 531 -23.77 8.99 -16.94
N TRP A 532 -25.04 8.80 -16.60
CA TRP A 532 -25.68 7.48 -16.52
C TRP A 532 -25.80 6.79 -17.88
N ALA A 533 -25.72 7.53 -18.99
CA ALA A 533 -25.61 6.93 -20.32
C ALA A 533 -24.33 6.10 -20.51
N ASN A 534 -23.27 6.40 -19.75
CA ASN A 534 -22.00 5.65 -19.78
C ASN A 534 -22.14 4.27 -19.14
N LEU A 535 -23.21 4.02 -18.37
CA LEU A 535 -23.55 2.69 -17.85
C LEU A 535 -23.66 1.67 -18.99
N MET A 536 -24.05 2.08 -20.20
CA MET A 536 -24.02 1.24 -21.40
C MET A 536 -22.59 1.10 -21.95
N ILE A 537 -21.75 0.34 -21.22
CA ILE A 537 -20.31 0.16 -21.47
C ILE A 537 -19.98 -0.17 -22.94
N PRO A 538 -20.67 -1.09 -23.65
CA PRO A 538 -20.36 -1.38 -25.05
C PRO A 538 -20.48 -0.16 -25.97
N LYS A 539 -21.47 0.71 -25.71
CA LYS A 539 -21.67 1.95 -26.47
C LYS A 539 -20.61 2.98 -26.12
N TYR A 540 -20.20 3.06 -24.85
CA TYR A 540 -19.09 3.90 -24.41
C TYR A 540 -17.77 3.49 -25.10
N MET A 541 -17.43 2.19 -25.07
CA MET A 541 -16.24 1.64 -25.74
C MET A 541 -16.24 1.90 -27.25
N ALA A 542 -17.38 1.73 -27.92
CA ALA A 542 -17.51 2.03 -29.36
C ALA A 542 -17.42 3.54 -29.67
N ASN A 543 -17.77 4.41 -28.73
CA ASN A 543 -17.67 5.86 -28.92
C ASN A 543 -16.23 6.35 -28.75
N ILE A 544 -15.54 5.93 -27.70
CA ILE A 544 -14.15 6.34 -27.45
C ILE A 544 -13.18 5.78 -28.50
N SER A 545 -13.44 4.58 -29.03
CA SER A 545 -12.61 3.99 -30.10
C SER A 545 -12.69 4.74 -31.43
N LYS A 546 -13.70 5.60 -31.65
CA LYS A 546 -13.78 6.43 -32.88
C LYS A 546 -12.58 7.36 -33.03
N ILE A 547 -11.95 7.76 -31.92
CA ILE A 547 -10.72 8.56 -31.91
C ILE A 547 -9.61 7.84 -32.69
N LEU A 548 -9.54 6.50 -32.58
CA LEU A 548 -8.49 5.66 -33.16
C LEU A 548 -8.67 5.36 -34.66
N LYS A 549 -9.76 5.81 -35.30
CA LYS A 549 -10.04 5.53 -36.72
C LYS A 549 -8.96 6.10 -37.64
N GLU A 550 -8.63 7.36 -37.44
CA GLU A 550 -7.58 8.07 -38.18
C GLU A 550 -6.26 8.05 -37.39
N PRO A 551 -5.09 8.18 -38.05
CA PRO A 551 -3.79 8.20 -37.38
C PRO A 551 -3.52 9.49 -36.59
N SER A 552 -4.12 10.61 -36.98
CA SER A 552 -4.02 11.91 -36.30
C SER A 552 -5.39 12.57 -36.13
N VAL A 553 -5.51 13.43 -35.11
CA VAL A 553 -6.72 14.22 -34.83
C VAL A 553 -6.31 15.68 -34.67
N VAL A 554 -7.05 16.57 -35.32
CA VAL A 554 -6.88 18.02 -35.20
C VAL A 554 -7.70 18.49 -34.00
N SER A 555 -7.06 18.87 -32.90
CA SER A 555 -7.75 19.46 -31.75
C SER A 555 -7.76 20.98 -31.85
N THR A 556 -8.94 21.58 -31.94
CA THR A 556 -9.12 23.04 -31.83
C THR A 556 -9.31 23.41 -30.36
N ALA A 557 -8.21 23.56 -29.62
CA ALA A 557 -8.20 24.29 -28.37
C ALA A 557 -7.85 25.76 -28.67
N GLU A 558 -8.52 26.70 -28.00
CA GLU A 558 -8.44 28.14 -28.28
C GLU A 558 -6.98 28.62 -28.34
N THR A 559 -6.58 29.07 -29.54
CA THR A 559 -5.32 29.74 -29.98
C THR A 559 -4.20 28.95 -30.65
N VAL A 560 -4.16 27.60 -30.67
CA VAL A 560 -3.18 26.84 -31.49
C VAL A 560 -3.78 25.52 -32.01
N THR A 561 -3.80 25.33 -33.34
CA THR A 561 -4.11 24.02 -33.97
C THR A 561 -2.89 23.11 -33.88
N GLU A 562 -2.90 22.19 -32.91
CA GLU A 562 -1.92 21.09 -32.83
C GLU A 562 -2.51 19.81 -33.42
N GLU A 563 -1.79 19.18 -34.35
CA GLU A 563 -2.09 17.83 -34.83
C GLU A 563 -1.54 16.81 -33.81
N LYS A 564 -2.43 16.13 -33.09
CA LYS A 564 -2.04 15.11 -32.11
C LYS A 564 -2.27 13.71 -32.66
N ALA A 565 -1.41 12.77 -32.33
CA ALA A 565 -1.64 11.38 -32.73
C ALA A 565 -2.89 10.84 -32.03
N SER A 566 -3.71 10.09 -32.75
CA SER A 566 -4.98 9.59 -32.22
C SER A 566 -4.81 8.64 -31.03
N LEU A 567 -3.73 7.86 -31.00
CA LEU A 567 -3.40 7.01 -29.86
C LEU A 567 -3.11 7.81 -28.59
N ASP A 568 -2.39 8.93 -28.71
CA ASP A 568 -2.08 9.82 -27.57
C ASP A 568 -3.36 10.43 -27.01
N GLN A 569 -4.23 10.93 -27.89
CA GLN A 569 -5.52 11.46 -27.47
C GLN A 569 -6.38 10.39 -26.80
N PHE A 570 -6.48 9.18 -27.38
CA PHE A 570 -7.22 8.07 -26.79
C PHE A 570 -6.71 7.70 -25.38
N LEU A 571 -5.40 7.62 -25.19
CA LEU A 571 -4.79 7.28 -23.89
C LEU A 571 -4.86 8.43 -22.88
N ASN A 572 -5.08 9.67 -23.32
CA ASN A 572 -5.32 10.84 -22.47
C ASN A 572 -6.78 10.95 -22.01
N GLU A 573 -7.74 10.41 -22.78
CA GLU A 573 -9.15 10.28 -22.35
C GLU A 573 -9.32 9.22 -21.24
N LEU A 574 -8.38 8.26 -21.16
CA LEU A 574 -8.36 7.22 -20.13
C LEU A 574 -7.47 7.62 -18.95
N ARG A 575 -7.92 7.28 -17.72
CA ARG A 575 -7.10 7.48 -16.52
C ARG A 575 -6.14 6.33 -16.28
N GLU A 576 -5.02 6.64 -15.63
CA GLU A 576 -4.14 5.60 -15.09
C GLU A 576 -4.93 4.72 -14.11
N GLY A 577 -4.89 3.41 -14.33
CA GLY A 577 -5.64 2.42 -13.53
C GLY A 577 -7.08 2.20 -13.99
N GLU A 578 -7.52 2.78 -15.11
CA GLU A 578 -8.84 2.52 -15.70
C GLU A 578 -8.86 1.14 -16.39
N VAL A 579 -9.92 0.35 -16.13
CA VAL A 579 -10.03 -1.04 -16.56
C VAL A 579 -11.35 -1.31 -17.26
N PHE A 580 -11.29 -2.01 -18.39
CA PHE A 580 -12.44 -2.57 -19.10
C PHE A 580 -12.36 -4.09 -19.09
N THR A 581 -13.41 -4.76 -18.64
CA THR A 581 -13.47 -6.22 -18.61
C THR A 581 -14.73 -6.72 -19.30
N ILE A 582 -14.55 -7.66 -20.23
CA ILE A 582 -15.62 -8.38 -20.93
C ILE A 582 -15.53 -9.84 -20.53
N THR A 583 -16.59 -10.41 -19.94
CA THR A 583 -16.60 -11.79 -19.45
C THR A 583 -17.75 -12.57 -20.08
N ASP A 584 -17.41 -13.64 -20.79
CA ASP A 584 -18.34 -14.64 -21.33
C ASP A 584 -18.32 -15.86 -20.40
N SER A 585 -19.48 -16.25 -19.85
CA SER A 585 -19.57 -17.40 -18.95
C SER A 585 -20.80 -18.26 -19.20
N ILE A 586 -20.65 -19.56 -18.91
CA ILE A 586 -21.73 -20.54 -18.83
C ILE A 586 -21.86 -20.94 -17.37
N THR A 587 -23.05 -20.81 -16.81
CA THR A 587 -23.36 -21.28 -15.46
C THR A 587 -24.28 -22.48 -15.55
N THR A 588 -23.86 -23.59 -14.95
CA THR A 588 -24.66 -24.79 -14.77
C THR A 588 -24.94 -24.93 -13.29
N THR A 589 -26.09 -24.44 -12.87
CA THR A 589 -26.50 -24.45 -11.47
C THR A 589 -27.43 -25.62 -11.22
N ALA A 590 -26.97 -26.56 -10.40
CA ALA A 590 -27.85 -27.51 -9.75
C ALA A 590 -28.01 -27.06 -8.31
N TYR A 591 -29.25 -26.91 -7.84
CA TYR A 591 -29.54 -26.54 -6.47
C TYR A 591 -30.57 -27.47 -5.84
N ALA A 592 -30.41 -27.70 -4.55
CA ALA A 592 -31.39 -28.37 -3.71
C ALA A 592 -31.49 -27.55 -2.43
N GLN A 593 -32.71 -27.14 -2.08
CA GLN A 593 -32.99 -26.34 -0.90
C GLN A 593 -34.05 -27.04 -0.06
N ILE A 594 -33.78 -27.13 1.25
CA ILE A 594 -34.77 -27.55 2.24
C ILE A 594 -35.09 -26.32 3.06
N SER A 595 -36.37 -25.96 3.13
CA SER A 595 -36.84 -24.86 3.98
C SER A 595 -37.85 -25.35 5.03
N SER A 596 -37.74 -24.82 6.25
CA SER A 596 -38.68 -25.04 7.36
C SER A 596 -38.92 -23.73 8.09
N SER A 597 -40.09 -23.58 8.74
CA SER A 597 -40.39 -22.39 9.51
C SER A 597 -39.88 -22.47 10.95
N LEU A 598 -39.33 -21.36 11.46
CA LEU A 598 -38.62 -21.35 12.75
C LEU A 598 -39.54 -21.64 13.95
N ASP A 599 -40.80 -21.20 13.86
CA ASP A 599 -41.88 -21.48 14.82
C ASP A 599 -42.18 -22.99 14.96
N VAL A 600 -42.10 -23.71 13.85
CA VAL A 600 -42.23 -25.17 13.80
C VAL A 600 -41.02 -25.87 14.43
N LEU A 601 -39.80 -25.39 14.14
CA LEU A 601 -38.56 -25.97 14.69
C LEU A 601 -38.41 -25.73 16.19
N MET A 602 -38.97 -24.63 16.71
CA MET A 602 -38.95 -24.28 18.14
C MET A 602 -40.20 -24.75 18.91
N GLY A 603 -41.20 -25.36 18.25
CA GLY A 603 -42.41 -25.87 18.89
C GLY A 603 -43.40 -24.79 19.37
N ILE A 604 -43.35 -23.58 18.81
CA ILE A 604 -44.13 -22.42 19.26
C ILE A 604 -45.08 -22.01 18.12
N ALA A 605 -46.26 -22.65 18.01
CA ALA A 605 -47.32 -22.24 17.09
C ALA A 605 -48.49 -21.57 17.85
N PRO A 606 -49.20 -20.55 17.28
CA PRO A 606 -49.05 -19.94 15.96
C PRO A 606 -48.76 -18.43 16.06
N LEU A 607 -47.54 -18.02 15.75
CA LEU A 607 -47.25 -16.62 15.43
C LEU A 607 -46.97 -16.54 13.93
N ASN A 608 -47.91 -15.99 13.16
CA ASN A 608 -47.86 -15.83 11.70
C ASN A 608 -46.70 -14.91 11.24
N PHE A 609 -45.45 -15.38 11.35
CA PHE A 609 -44.26 -14.70 10.84
C PHE A 609 -43.50 -15.65 9.91
N LEU A 610 -43.21 -15.18 8.70
CA LEU A 610 -42.44 -15.90 7.68
C LEU A 610 -40.98 -16.03 8.12
N ASN A 611 -40.71 -17.01 8.98
CA ASN A 611 -39.36 -17.38 9.39
C ASN A 611 -38.94 -18.57 8.55
N SER A 612 -37.74 -18.57 7.98
CA SER A 612 -37.26 -19.72 7.21
C SER A 612 -35.84 -20.09 7.62
N VAL A 613 -35.60 -21.36 7.92
CA VAL A 613 -34.27 -21.97 7.91
C VAL A 613 -34.10 -22.63 6.55
N SER A 614 -33.10 -22.21 5.77
CA SER A 614 -32.80 -22.87 4.50
C SER A 614 -31.39 -23.43 4.44
N LEU A 615 -31.27 -24.66 3.96
CA LEU A 615 -30.01 -25.30 3.59
C LEU A 615 -29.95 -25.43 2.07
N GLY A 616 -28.99 -24.76 1.42
CA GLY A 616 -28.80 -24.81 -0.05
C GLY A 616 -27.44 -25.38 -0.45
N VAL A 617 -27.39 -26.15 -1.54
CA VAL A 617 -26.17 -26.59 -2.23
C VAL A 617 -26.11 -25.92 -3.60
N ASP A 618 -25.04 -25.17 -3.90
CA ASP A 618 -24.85 -24.52 -5.21
C ASP A 618 -23.70 -25.17 -5.98
N ALA A 619 -23.86 -25.38 -7.30
CA ALA A 619 -22.82 -25.92 -8.19
C ALA A 619 -22.47 -24.99 -9.37
N SER A 620 -21.15 -24.89 -9.63
CA SER A 620 -20.37 -24.47 -10.83
C SER A 620 -20.81 -23.29 -11.74
N ARG A 621 -19.90 -22.30 -11.87
CA ARG A 621 -19.83 -21.28 -12.95
C ARG A 621 -18.57 -21.53 -13.79
N VAL A 622 -18.68 -21.73 -15.10
CA VAL A 622 -17.53 -21.84 -16.00
C VAL A 622 -17.40 -20.55 -16.82
N VAL A 623 -16.29 -19.82 -16.68
CA VAL A 623 -16.02 -18.64 -17.48
C VAL A 623 -15.32 -19.07 -18.77
N LEU A 624 -16.04 -19.04 -19.88
CA LEU A 624 -15.47 -19.44 -21.17
C LEU A 624 -14.28 -18.57 -21.55
N ARG A 625 -14.45 -17.25 -21.40
CA ARG A 625 -13.46 -16.27 -21.84
C ARG A 625 -13.63 -14.95 -21.10
N GLN A 626 -12.52 -14.31 -20.76
CA GLN A 626 -12.49 -12.95 -20.22
C GLN A 626 -11.44 -12.14 -20.98
N THR A 627 -11.74 -10.89 -21.32
CA THR A 627 -10.79 -9.92 -21.88
C THR A 627 -10.74 -8.73 -20.94
N SER A 628 -9.56 -8.43 -20.37
CA SER A 628 -9.32 -7.26 -19.52
C SER A 628 -8.34 -6.32 -20.24
N ILE A 629 -8.63 -5.03 -20.22
CA ILE A 629 -7.78 -3.98 -20.79
C ILE A 629 -7.56 -2.93 -19.71
N THR A 630 -6.29 -2.71 -19.34
CA THR A 630 -5.90 -1.84 -18.24
C THR A 630 -4.95 -0.76 -18.73
N ARG A 631 -5.28 0.51 -18.47
CA ARG A 631 -4.39 1.65 -18.71
C ARG A 631 -3.35 1.73 -17.59
N THR A 632 -2.07 1.62 -17.92
CA THR A 632 -0.95 1.78 -16.98
C THR A 632 -0.19 3.05 -17.30
N LYS A 633 0.58 3.64 -16.38
CA LYS A 633 1.39 4.85 -16.64
C LYS A 633 2.18 4.77 -17.95
N ASP A 634 2.77 3.60 -18.19
CA ASP A 634 3.72 3.33 -19.26
C ASP A 634 3.07 2.76 -20.53
N GLY A 635 1.74 2.65 -20.62
CA GLY A 635 1.05 2.12 -21.80
C GLY A 635 -0.26 1.41 -21.49
N VAL A 636 -0.42 0.18 -22.01
CA VAL A 636 -1.63 -0.64 -21.84
C VAL A 636 -1.25 -2.10 -21.58
N GLN A 637 -1.99 -2.74 -20.67
CA GLN A 637 -1.91 -4.18 -20.44
C GLN A 637 -3.22 -4.85 -20.86
N ILE A 638 -3.10 -5.93 -21.64
CA ILE A 638 -4.26 -6.66 -22.18
C ILE A 638 -4.16 -8.12 -21.75
N TYR A 639 -5.21 -8.63 -21.13
CA TYR A 639 -5.28 -9.99 -20.61
C TYR A 639 -6.43 -10.76 -21.28
N ILE A 640 -6.12 -11.87 -21.93
CA ILE A 640 -7.10 -12.79 -22.50
C ILE A 640 -7.09 -14.07 -21.67
N ARG A 641 -8.17 -14.33 -20.94
CA ARG A 641 -8.25 -15.44 -19.97
C ARG A 641 -9.31 -16.46 -20.38
N ASN A 642 -9.03 -17.72 -20.13
CA ASN A 642 -10.02 -18.79 -20.07
C ASN A 642 -10.05 -19.31 -18.64
N GLN A 643 -11.23 -19.49 -18.02
CA GLN A 643 -11.32 -19.87 -16.62
C GLN A 643 -12.38 -20.96 -16.39
N LYS A 644 -11.93 -22.12 -15.94
CA LYS A 644 -12.81 -23.17 -15.45
C LYS A 644 -12.94 -23.01 -13.94
N ASN A 645 -14.13 -22.70 -13.45
CA ASN A 645 -14.36 -22.57 -12.02
C ASN A 645 -15.42 -23.58 -11.53
N SER A 646 -15.18 -24.15 -10.36
CA SER A 646 -16.08 -25.08 -9.68
C SER A 646 -16.29 -24.59 -8.26
N LEU A 647 -17.45 -23.98 -8.04
CA LEU A 647 -17.88 -23.51 -6.73
C LEU A 647 -18.82 -24.55 -6.11
N TYR A 648 -18.57 -24.89 -4.86
CA TYR A 648 -19.38 -25.76 -4.02
C TYR A 648 -19.70 -25.01 -2.74
N GLY A 649 -20.97 -24.73 -2.47
CA GLY A 649 -21.42 -23.97 -1.31
C GLY A 649 -22.40 -24.74 -0.44
N LEU A 650 -22.34 -24.53 0.87
CA LEU A 650 -23.39 -24.83 1.83
C LEU A 650 -23.76 -23.53 2.54
N THR A 651 -25.03 -23.15 2.47
CA THR A 651 -25.53 -21.94 3.13
C THR A 651 -26.63 -22.30 4.11
N LEU A 652 -26.52 -21.78 5.33
CA LEU A 652 -27.54 -21.77 6.38
C LEU A 652 -27.96 -20.32 6.63
N ASP A 653 -29.24 -20.03 6.41
CA ASP A 653 -29.84 -18.71 6.67
C ASP A 653 -30.92 -18.80 7.74
N VAL A 654 -30.89 -17.89 8.71
CA VAL A 654 -31.95 -17.68 9.71
C VAL A 654 -32.54 -16.29 9.50
N ASN A 655 -33.71 -16.25 8.86
CA ASN A 655 -34.41 -15.03 8.52
C ASN A 655 -35.65 -14.83 9.42
N TYR A 656 -35.80 -13.62 9.96
CA TYR A 656 -37.05 -13.11 10.54
C TYR A 656 -37.65 -12.09 9.54
N PHE A 657 -38.04 -10.87 9.95
CA PHE A 657 -38.18 -9.75 9.00
C PHE A 657 -36.82 -9.17 8.58
N ILE A 658 -35.72 -9.56 9.21
CA ILE A 658 -34.33 -9.23 8.85
C ILE A 658 -33.49 -10.51 8.89
N ASN A 659 -32.36 -10.54 8.19
CA ASN A 659 -31.40 -11.64 8.30
C ASN A 659 -30.66 -11.55 9.66
N ILE A 660 -30.87 -12.53 10.53
CA ILE A 660 -30.26 -12.55 11.88
C ILE A 660 -28.90 -13.22 11.82
N LEU A 661 -28.84 -14.40 11.19
CA LEU A 661 -27.65 -15.22 11.06
C LEU A 661 -27.58 -15.79 9.65
N ARG A 662 -26.40 -15.68 9.03
CA ARG A 662 -26.07 -16.36 7.78
C ARG A 662 -24.71 -17.03 7.92
N ILE A 663 -24.64 -18.34 7.77
CA ILE A 663 -23.40 -19.11 7.73
C ILE A 663 -23.27 -19.69 6.33
N ARG A 664 -22.18 -19.37 5.64
CA ARG A 664 -21.87 -19.86 4.29
C ARG A 664 -20.49 -20.51 4.29
N SER A 665 -20.43 -21.81 4.07
CA SER A 665 -19.20 -22.52 3.75
C SER A 665 -19.10 -22.67 2.24
N GLN A 666 -17.96 -22.34 1.66
CA GLN A 666 -17.76 -22.50 0.23
C GLN A 666 -16.35 -22.99 -0.09
N THR A 667 -16.26 -23.84 -1.11
CA THR A 667 -15.00 -24.26 -1.73
C THR A 667 -15.05 -23.92 -3.20
N ASN A 668 -14.01 -23.26 -3.68
CA ASN A 668 -13.91 -22.72 -5.00
C ASN A 668 -12.61 -23.23 -5.64
N ASN A 669 -12.73 -24.05 -6.67
CA ASN A 669 -11.58 -24.56 -7.42
C ASN A 669 -11.56 -23.88 -8.79
N ALA A 670 -10.54 -23.09 -9.07
CA ALA A 670 -10.43 -22.33 -10.30
C ALA A 670 -9.14 -22.64 -11.04
N ASP A 671 -9.27 -23.10 -12.29
CA ASP A 671 -8.17 -23.23 -13.23
C ASP A 671 -8.28 -22.08 -14.24
N LEU A 672 -7.21 -21.28 -14.39
CA LEU A 672 -7.17 -20.15 -15.30
C LEU A 672 -5.97 -20.27 -16.24
N THR A 673 -6.17 -19.96 -17.51
CA THR A 673 -5.08 -19.74 -18.47
C THR A 673 -5.21 -18.33 -19.01
N THR A 674 -4.20 -17.50 -18.77
CA THR A 674 -4.09 -16.12 -19.23
C THR A 674 -3.01 -15.99 -20.31
N HIS A 675 -3.35 -15.32 -21.40
CA HIS A 675 -2.39 -14.68 -22.29
C HIS A 675 -2.28 -13.20 -21.90
N ALA A 676 -1.12 -12.79 -21.39
CA ALA A 676 -0.86 -11.43 -20.94
C ALA A 676 0.03 -10.69 -21.94
N PHE A 677 -0.46 -9.56 -22.43
CA PHE A 677 0.26 -8.67 -23.33
C PHE A 677 0.61 -7.38 -22.57
N VAL A 678 1.90 -7.18 -22.31
CA VAL A 678 2.40 -5.95 -21.66
C VAL A 678 2.96 -5.04 -22.76
N VAL A 679 2.22 -4.01 -23.11
CA VAL A 679 2.56 -3.11 -24.22
C VAL A 679 2.94 -1.73 -23.68
N ASN A 680 4.22 -1.42 -23.70
CA ASN A 680 4.75 -0.14 -23.22
C ASN A 680 4.77 0.89 -24.36
N TYR A 681 4.19 2.06 -24.13
CA TYR A 681 4.14 3.19 -25.05
C TYR A 681 4.25 4.51 -24.27
N TYR A 682 5.24 5.34 -24.61
CA TYR A 682 5.57 6.57 -23.88
C TYR A 682 5.35 7.82 -24.75
N PRO A 683 4.24 8.56 -24.57
CA PRO A 683 3.91 9.74 -25.39
C PRO A 683 4.89 10.92 -25.20
N ALA A 684 5.31 11.16 -23.95
CA ALA A 684 6.10 12.34 -23.56
C ALA A 684 7.54 12.35 -24.11
N LEU A 685 8.06 11.20 -24.54
CA LEU A 685 9.42 11.10 -25.07
C LEU A 685 9.52 11.57 -26.52
N GLN A 686 8.42 11.57 -27.28
CA GLN A 686 8.42 11.95 -28.70
C GLN A 686 8.91 13.40 -28.90
N GLN A 687 8.49 14.33 -28.04
CA GLN A 687 8.88 15.74 -28.11
C GLN A 687 10.34 16.02 -27.74
N VAL A 688 10.98 15.13 -26.96
CA VAL A 688 12.39 15.27 -26.52
C VAL A 688 13.37 14.76 -27.58
N ILE A 689 12.90 13.91 -28.50
CA ILE A 689 13.72 13.22 -29.49
C ILE A 689 13.89 14.04 -30.78
N ASP A 690 12.94 14.91 -31.12
CA ASP A 690 13.02 15.75 -32.32
C ASP A 690 14.16 16.79 -32.29
N ALA A 691 14.85 16.94 -31.15
CA ALA A 691 15.97 17.86 -30.97
C ALA A 691 17.35 17.25 -31.31
N ASP A 692 17.51 15.92 -31.38
CA ASP A 692 18.82 15.31 -31.64
C ASP A 692 18.66 14.01 -32.45
N GLN A 693 18.84 14.12 -33.78
CA GLN A 693 18.74 13.02 -34.74
C GLN A 693 19.79 11.93 -34.47
N LYS A 694 19.51 11.01 -33.55
CA LYS A 694 20.16 9.71 -33.49
C LYS A 694 19.10 8.61 -33.47
N GLN A 695 19.26 7.66 -34.38
CA GLN A 695 18.51 6.40 -34.45
C GLN A 695 18.70 5.61 -33.15
N ILE A 696 17.91 5.92 -32.13
CA ILE A 696 17.88 5.17 -30.88
C ILE A 696 16.86 4.03 -31.08
N GLU A 697 17.29 2.78 -30.99
CA GLU A 697 16.47 1.56 -31.13
C GLU A 697 15.14 1.64 -30.34
N PHE A 698 15.19 2.23 -29.14
CA PHE A 698 14.03 2.49 -28.29
C PHE A 698 12.95 3.37 -28.95
N VAL A 699 13.34 4.40 -29.73
CA VAL A 699 12.42 5.33 -30.40
C VAL A 699 11.72 4.65 -31.58
N ASN A 700 12.48 3.91 -32.38
CA ASN A 700 11.93 3.13 -33.48
C ASN A 700 10.92 2.11 -32.96
N LYS A 701 11.23 1.44 -31.84
CA LYS A 701 10.33 0.51 -31.16
C LYS A 701 9.08 1.20 -30.60
N ASN A 702 9.18 2.42 -30.07
CA ASN A 702 8.03 3.19 -29.59
C ASN A 702 7.10 3.61 -30.75
N ASN A 703 7.67 4.02 -31.89
CA ASN A 703 6.93 4.33 -33.12
C ASN A 703 6.26 3.10 -33.74
N GLU A 704 6.95 1.97 -33.80
CA GLU A 704 6.38 0.70 -34.25
C GLU A 704 5.23 0.27 -33.32
N THR A 705 5.42 0.40 -32.01
CA THR A 705 4.38 0.11 -31.02
C THR A 705 3.16 1.00 -31.23
N LYS A 706 3.35 2.30 -31.52
CA LYS A 706 2.26 3.24 -31.84
C LYS A 706 1.43 2.78 -33.05
N GLU A 707 2.09 2.47 -34.16
CA GLU A 707 1.43 2.03 -35.40
C GLU A 707 0.69 0.70 -35.23
N ASN A 708 1.23 -0.22 -34.44
CA ASN A 708 0.63 -1.52 -34.18
C ASN A 708 -0.48 -1.48 -33.12
N LEU A 709 -0.34 -0.67 -32.06
CA LEU A 709 -1.28 -0.62 -30.94
C LEU A 709 -2.59 0.07 -31.31
N ARG A 710 -2.55 1.12 -32.15
CA ARG A 710 -3.75 1.85 -32.59
C ARG A 710 -4.83 0.94 -33.21
N PRO A 711 -4.55 0.16 -34.28
CA PRO A 711 -5.56 -0.71 -34.88
C PRO A 711 -5.98 -1.87 -33.96
N VAL A 712 -5.09 -2.31 -33.07
CA VAL A 712 -5.41 -3.32 -32.04
C VAL A 712 -6.45 -2.80 -31.06
N LEU A 713 -6.23 -1.62 -30.48
CA LEU A 713 -7.18 -1.00 -29.55
C LEU A 713 -8.51 -0.66 -30.24
N TYR A 714 -8.47 -0.18 -31.48
CA TYR A 714 -9.69 0.04 -32.26
C TYR A 714 -10.52 -1.24 -32.42
N SER A 715 -9.87 -2.35 -32.82
CA SER A 715 -10.52 -3.66 -32.95
C SER A 715 -11.07 -4.17 -31.61
N LEU A 716 -10.29 -4.08 -30.53
CA LEU A 716 -10.72 -4.54 -29.20
C LEU A 716 -11.92 -3.75 -28.65
N PHE A 717 -11.94 -2.43 -28.81
CA PHE A 717 -13.02 -1.59 -28.28
C PHE A 717 -14.26 -1.54 -29.18
N ASN A 718 -14.11 -1.63 -30.50
CA ASN A 718 -15.22 -1.52 -31.44
C ASN A 718 -15.87 -2.87 -31.77
N SER A 719 -15.07 -3.88 -32.11
CA SER A 719 -15.56 -5.21 -32.56
C SER A 719 -15.24 -6.34 -31.60
N GLN A 720 -14.50 -6.08 -30.52
CA GLN A 720 -14.05 -7.07 -29.53
C GLN A 720 -13.21 -8.21 -30.16
N SER A 721 -12.61 -7.97 -31.34
CA SER A 721 -11.72 -8.93 -31.98
C SER A 721 -10.30 -8.81 -31.44
N LYS A 722 -9.73 -9.98 -31.15
CA LYS A 722 -8.37 -10.19 -30.63
C LYS A 722 -7.36 -10.56 -31.71
N ASP A 723 -7.79 -10.71 -32.96
CA ASP A 723 -6.94 -11.30 -34.02
C ASP A 723 -5.72 -10.43 -34.29
N LEU A 724 -5.93 -9.11 -34.42
CA LEU A 724 -4.84 -8.14 -34.57
C LEU A 724 -3.89 -8.11 -33.35
N LEU A 725 -4.40 -8.34 -32.14
CA LEU A 725 -3.56 -8.40 -30.94
C LEU A 725 -2.58 -9.57 -31.03
N TYR A 726 -3.07 -10.75 -31.40
CA TYR A 726 -2.21 -11.94 -31.57
C TYR A 726 -1.30 -11.82 -32.79
N GLU A 727 -1.71 -11.14 -33.85
CA GLU A 727 -0.87 -10.92 -35.04
C GLU A 727 0.30 -9.98 -34.74
N LYS A 728 0.00 -8.79 -34.18
CA LYS A 728 0.97 -7.70 -34.01
C LYS A 728 1.85 -7.85 -32.77
N PHE A 729 1.38 -8.51 -31.71
CA PHE A 729 2.09 -8.64 -30.44
C PHE A 729 2.43 -10.10 -30.05
N LYS A 730 2.59 -10.99 -31.04
CA LYS A 730 2.88 -12.43 -30.80
C LYS A 730 4.12 -12.69 -29.93
N TYR A 731 5.16 -11.86 -30.06
CA TYR A 731 6.43 -11.98 -29.31
C TYR A 731 6.46 -11.16 -28.01
N SER A 732 5.33 -10.58 -27.62
CA SER A 732 5.16 -9.85 -26.34
C SER A 732 4.14 -10.52 -25.42
N LYS A 733 3.74 -11.75 -25.76
CA LYS A 733 2.74 -12.54 -25.06
C LYS A 733 3.37 -13.43 -23.98
N PHE A 734 3.05 -13.17 -22.73
CA PHE A 734 3.29 -14.11 -21.62
C PHE A 734 2.14 -15.12 -21.54
N GLU A 735 2.46 -16.36 -21.17
CA GLU A 735 1.45 -17.36 -20.83
C GLU A 735 1.50 -17.62 -19.33
N ILE A 736 0.34 -17.50 -18.67
CA ILE A 736 0.21 -17.64 -17.23
C ILE A 736 -0.90 -18.66 -16.95
N ASP A 737 -0.58 -19.74 -16.27
CA ASP A 737 -1.59 -20.68 -15.78
C ASP A 737 -1.73 -20.55 -14.26
N HIS A 738 -2.97 -20.53 -13.78
CA HIS A 738 -3.28 -20.53 -12.36
C HIS A 738 -4.13 -21.75 -11.99
N GLU A 739 -3.80 -22.40 -10.89
CA GLU A 739 -4.65 -23.40 -10.25
C GLU A 739 -4.91 -22.92 -8.82
N LEU A 740 -6.16 -22.56 -8.50
CA LEU A 740 -6.57 -22.06 -7.20
C LEU A 740 -7.55 -23.02 -6.53
N LYS A 741 -7.39 -23.18 -5.22
CA LYS A 741 -8.33 -23.87 -4.35
C LYS A 741 -8.58 -23.05 -3.11
N THR A 742 -9.66 -22.27 -3.12
CA THR A 742 -10.05 -21.39 -2.03
C THR A 742 -11.17 -22.05 -1.21
N LYS A 743 -11.00 -22.13 0.10
CA LYS A 743 -12.02 -22.56 1.05
C LYS A 743 -12.34 -21.39 1.97
N GLU A 744 -13.62 -21.07 2.11
CA GLU A 744 -14.07 -20.01 2.99
C GLU A 744 -15.23 -20.47 3.88
N LEU A 745 -15.24 -19.94 5.10
CA LEU A 745 -16.37 -19.99 6.02
C LEU A 745 -16.72 -18.56 6.40
N ARG A 746 -17.84 -18.06 5.88
CA ARG A 746 -18.37 -16.73 6.15
C ARG A 746 -19.52 -16.85 7.14
N THR A 747 -19.48 -16.05 8.21
CA THR A 747 -20.57 -15.94 9.16
C THR A 747 -20.96 -14.48 9.31
N LYS A 748 -22.25 -14.18 9.13
CA LYS A 748 -22.87 -12.89 9.39
C LYS A 748 -23.81 -13.06 10.57
N PHE A 749 -23.69 -12.20 11.57
CA PHE A 749 -24.65 -12.08 12.66
C PHE A 749 -25.02 -10.60 12.82
N LEU A 750 -26.23 -10.23 12.36
CA LEU A 750 -26.66 -8.83 12.24
C LEU A 750 -25.60 -7.99 11.48
N TRP A 751 -25.02 -6.98 12.13
CA TRP A 751 -23.94 -6.15 11.58
C TRP A 751 -22.54 -6.77 11.69
N TYR A 752 -22.35 -7.85 12.45
CA TYR A 752 -21.04 -8.48 12.62
C TYR A 752 -20.75 -9.47 11.49
N ARG A 753 -19.55 -9.41 10.92
CA ARG A 753 -19.07 -10.32 9.88
C ARG A 753 -17.76 -10.98 10.32
N THR A 754 -17.66 -12.29 10.12
CA THR A 754 -16.41 -13.03 10.28
C THR A 754 -16.18 -13.95 9.08
N ILE A 755 -14.95 -14.00 8.59
CA ILE A 755 -14.57 -14.82 7.42
C ILE A 755 -13.27 -15.54 7.74
N ASN A 756 -13.30 -16.86 7.65
CA ASN A 756 -12.09 -17.69 7.68
C ASN A 756 -11.80 -18.18 6.27
N MET A 757 -10.55 -18.10 5.84
CA MET A 757 -10.12 -18.52 4.51
C MET A 757 -8.86 -19.37 4.56
N SER A 758 -8.80 -20.37 3.70
CA SER A 758 -7.57 -21.04 3.29
C SER A 758 -7.55 -21.11 1.77
N GLU A 759 -6.41 -20.79 1.16
CA GLU A 759 -6.27 -20.80 -0.29
C GLU A 759 -4.93 -21.41 -0.68
N ASP A 760 -4.97 -22.34 -1.63
CA ASP A 760 -3.80 -22.77 -2.37
C ASP A 760 -3.82 -22.08 -3.73
N HIS A 761 -2.67 -21.57 -4.16
CA HIS A 761 -2.50 -20.95 -5.46
C HIS A 761 -1.21 -21.43 -6.11
N LEU A 762 -1.32 -22.14 -7.22
CA LEU A 762 -0.21 -22.48 -8.08
C LEU A 762 -0.24 -21.53 -9.29
N VAL A 763 0.90 -20.93 -9.63
CA VAL A 763 1.07 -20.09 -10.82
C VAL A 763 2.23 -20.61 -11.67
N LYS A 764 1.98 -20.83 -12.95
CA LYS A 764 3.01 -21.16 -13.95
C LYS A 764 3.17 -19.97 -14.87
N LEU A 765 4.38 -19.46 -15.01
CA LEU A 765 4.70 -18.32 -15.86
C LEU A 765 5.66 -18.77 -16.96
N ARG A 766 5.32 -18.47 -18.22
CA ARG A 766 6.16 -18.71 -19.40
C ARG A 766 6.44 -17.39 -20.11
N TYR A 767 7.72 -17.14 -20.41
CA TYR A 767 8.16 -15.91 -21.07
C TYR A 767 7.75 -15.87 -22.56
N PRO A 768 7.68 -14.66 -23.15
CA PRO A 768 7.40 -14.51 -24.57
C PRO A 768 8.48 -15.17 -25.42
N ARG A 769 8.07 -15.71 -26.57
CA ARG A 769 9.01 -16.27 -27.56
C ARG A 769 9.88 -15.16 -28.13
N SER A 770 11.17 -15.41 -28.25
CA SER A 770 12.09 -14.49 -28.92
C SER A 770 11.88 -14.50 -30.44
N GLU A 771 11.87 -13.33 -31.06
CA GLU A 771 11.88 -13.18 -32.51
C GLU A 771 13.15 -13.74 -33.15
N THR A 772 14.28 -13.64 -32.45
CA THR A 772 15.58 -14.16 -32.92
C THR A 772 15.71 -15.68 -32.77
N TYR A 773 14.92 -16.30 -31.89
CA TYR A 773 14.97 -17.75 -31.64
C TYR A 773 13.56 -18.35 -31.49
N PRO A 774 12.77 -18.41 -32.57
CA PRO A 774 11.37 -18.82 -32.51
C PRO A 774 11.16 -20.32 -32.19
N ASN A 775 12.22 -21.13 -32.28
CA ASN A 775 12.20 -22.58 -32.09
C ASN A 775 12.50 -23.04 -30.66
N LEU A 776 12.90 -22.14 -29.76
CA LEU A 776 13.05 -22.47 -28.33
C LEU A 776 11.64 -22.57 -27.71
N ASP A 777 11.33 -23.69 -27.05
CA ASP A 777 10.03 -23.87 -26.39
C ASP A 777 10.02 -23.04 -25.09
N PRO A 778 9.07 -22.10 -24.90
CA PRO A 778 8.91 -21.37 -23.64
C PRO A 778 8.79 -22.27 -22.40
N LYS A 779 8.44 -23.55 -22.58
CA LYS A 779 8.41 -24.56 -21.51
C LYS A 779 9.78 -24.84 -20.89
N ASP A 780 10.86 -24.61 -21.62
CA ASP A 780 12.22 -24.80 -21.10
C ASP A 780 12.61 -23.74 -20.04
N GLU A 781 11.89 -22.60 -20.03
CA GLU A 781 12.04 -21.49 -19.06
C GLU A 781 10.79 -21.29 -18.18
N GLU A 782 9.96 -22.33 -18.01
CA GLU A 782 8.77 -22.26 -17.16
C GLU A 782 9.12 -22.05 -15.68
N ILE A 783 8.49 -21.05 -15.06
CA ILE A 783 8.58 -20.80 -13.62
C ILE A 783 7.29 -21.26 -12.98
N VAL A 784 7.38 -22.17 -12.01
CA VAL A 784 6.23 -22.68 -11.26
C VAL A 784 6.34 -22.20 -9.82
N LEU A 785 5.46 -21.32 -9.38
CA LEU A 785 5.39 -20.85 -7.99
C LEU A 785 4.15 -21.42 -7.32
N PHE A 786 4.28 -21.69 -6.03
CA PHE A 786 3.17 -22.12 -5.20
C PHE A 786 3.07 -21.23 -3.97
N SER A 787 1.88 -20.73 -3.71
CA SER A 787 1.49 -19.94 -2.55
C SER A 787 0.42 -20.68 -1.77
N ALA A 788 0.59 -20.76 -0.45
CA ALA A 788 -0.45 -21.21 0.47
C ALA A 788 -0.78 -20.08 1.43
N LYS A 789 -2.07 -19.73 1.50
CA LYS A 789 -2.60 -18.62 2.28
C LYS A 789 -3.60 -19.12 3.30
N LYS A 790 -3.59 -18.49 4.47
CA LYS A 790 -4.59 -18.69 5.52
C LYS A 790 -4.88 -17.39 6.22
N GLY A 791 -6.16 -17.06 6.38
CA GLY A 791 -6.56 -15.78 6.95
C GLY A 791 -7.87 -15.84 7.74
N GLU A 792 -8.03 -14.86 8.62
CA GLU A 792 -9.24 -14.60 9.40
C GLU A 792 -9.55 -13.10 9.38
N LEU A 793 -10.77 -12.73 9.02
CA LEU A 793 -11.28 -11.37 8.96
C LEU A 793 -12.47 -11.24 9.90
N LYS A 794 -12.50 -10.15 10.68
CA LYS A 794 -13.59 -9.78 11.57
C LYS A 794 -13.93 -8.32 11.37
N GLY A 795 -15.20 -7.98 11.25
CA GLY A 795 -15.60 -6.58 11.03
C GLY A 795 -17.07 -6.31 11.30
N ARG A 796 -17.43 -5.02 11.19
CA ARG A 796 -18.79 -4.53 11.38
C ARG A 796 -19.26 -3.78 10.14
N ASP A 797 -20.43 -4.15 9.64
CA ASP A 797 -21.06 -3.61 8.44
C ASP A 797 -22.43 -2.99 8.82
N PHE A 798 -22.37 -1.75 9.30
CA PHE A 798 -23.57 -1.04 9.77
C PHE A 798 -24.48 -0.61 8.60
N LEU A 799 -23.90 -0.21 7.47
CA LEU A 799 -24.69 0.18 6.30
C LEU A 799 -25.43 -1.01 5.72
N GLY A 800 -24.75 -2.14 5.49
CA GLY A 800 -25.39 -3.34 4.96
C GLY A 800 -26.56 -3.77 5.83
N PHE A 801 -26.39 -3.74 7.16
CA PHE A 801 -27.48 -4.01 8.10
C PHE A 801 -28.64 -3.00 8.00
N GLY A 802 -28.36 -1.70 7.87
CA GLY A 802 -29.39 -0.68 7.68
C GLY A 802 -30.16 -0.83 6.37
N LEU A 803 -29.46 -1.18 5.27
CA LEU A 803 -30.08 -1.46 3.98
C LEU A 803 -30.95 -2.73 4.01
N ASP A 804 -30.53 -3.77 4.74
CA ASP A 804 -31.33 -4.98 4.96
C ASP A 804 -32.66 -4.66 5.66
N ILE A 805 -32.63 -3.79 6.69
CA ILE A 805 -33.85 -3.31 7.38
C ILE A 805 -34.74 -2.54 6.40
N LEU A 806 -34.18 -1.58 5.67
CA LEU A 806 -34.93 -0.74 4.73
C LEU A 806 -35.59 -1.58 3.63
N GLN A 807 -34.83 -2.50 3.02
CA GLN A 807 -35.34 -3.44 2.03
C GLN A 807 -36.50 -4.25 2.58
N SER A 808 -36.36 -4.78 3.79
CA SER A 808 -37.39 -5.61 4.40
C SER A 808 -38.67 -4.83 4.70
N ILE A 809 -38.56 -3.57 5.13
CA ILE A 809 -39.71 -2.67 5.33
C ILE A 809 -40.40 -2.34 4.00
N LEU A 810 -39.63 -2.00 2.96
CA LEU A 810 -40.16 -1.65 1.65
C LEU A 810 -40.85 -2.84 0.99
N ASN A 811 -40.22 -4.02 1.00
CA ASN A 811 -40.77 -5.24 0.43
C ASN A 811 -42.03 -5.73 1.16
N ARG A 812 -42.20 -5.39 2.44
CA ARG A 812 -43.44 -5.68 3.18
C ARG A 812 -44.63 -4.85 2.68
N LYS A 813 -44.39 -3.63 2.18
CA LYS A 813 -45.43 -2.67 1.78
C LYS A 813 -45.60 -2.52 0.27
N SER A 814 -44.76 -3.19 -0.53
CA SER A 814 -44.63 -3.00 -1.96
C SER A 814 -44.96 -4.29 -2.71
N ALA A 815 -45.68 -4.19 -3.83
CA ALA A 815 -45.83 -5.28 -4.79
C ALA A 815 -44.57 -5.51 -5.64
N VAL A 816 -43.64 -4.54 -5.61
CA VAL A 816 -42.34 -4.59 -6.27
C VAL A 816 -41.30 -5.07 -5.26
N SER A 817 -40.51 -6.07 -5.65
CA SER A 817 -39.37 -6.57 -4.87
C SER A 817 -38.18 -5.64 -5.04
N TRP A 818 -37.95 -4.76 -4.07
CA TRP A 818 -36.76 -3.94 -4.00
C TRP A 818 -35.57 -4.77 -3.52
N ASP A 819 -34.41 -4.58 -4.14
CA ASP A 819 -33.16 -5.20 -3.73
C ASP A 819 -32.08 -4.13 -3.51
N PHE A 820 -31.91 -3.77 -2.23
CA PHE A 820 -30.88 -2.85 -1.75
C PHE A 820 -29.66 -3.61 -1.16
N SER A 821 -29.82 -4.90 -0.88
CA SER A 821 -28.95 -5.76 -0.06
C SER A 821 -27.86 -6.51 -0.79
N ASN A 822 -27.60 -6.22 -2.07
CA ASN A 822 -26.51 -6.87 -2.78
C ASN A 822 -25.17 -6.55 -2.09
N ASP A 823 -24.68 -7.52 -1.31
CA ASP A 823 -23.36 -7.53 -0.67
C ASP A 823 -22.32 -7.69 -1.80
N PHE A 824 -22.01 -6.57 -2.48
CA PHE A 824 -21.03 -6.52 -3.56
C PHE A 824 -19.60 -6.84 -3.08
N ASN A 825 -19.31 -6.63 -1.78
CA ASN A 825 -18.03 -6.96 -1.18
C ASN A 825 -18.22 -7.56 0.24
N PRO A 826 -17.69 -8.77 0.51
CA PRO A 826 -17.82 -9.41 1.82
C PRO A 826 -16.97 -8.74 2.92
N ASN A 827 -16.03 -7.86 2.58
CA ASN A 827 -15.19 -7.15 3.54
C ASN A 827 -15.85 -5.85 4.04
N PRO A 828 -16.21 -5.73 5.33
CA PRO A 828 -16.86 -4.54 5.86
C PRO A 828 -16.05 -3.24 5.71
N SER A 829 -14.72 -3.28 5.57
CA SER A 829 -13.95 -2.04 5.37
C SER A 829 -14.26 -1.33 4.06
N SER A 830 -14.91 -2.00 3.12
CA SER A 830 -15.30 -1.45 1.82
C SER A 830 -16.70 -0.82 1.81
N THR A 831 -17.45 -0.91 2.92
CA THR A 831 -18.79 -0.32 3.05
C THR A 831 -18.75 0.95 3.89
N PRO A 832 -19.58 1.98 3.59
CA PRO A 832 -19.66 3.20 4.40
C PRO A 832 -19.87 2.89 5.87
N PHE A 833 -19.07 3.53 6.72
CA PHE A 833 -19.05 3.35 8.18
C PHE A 833 -18.62 1.96 8.65
N GLY A 834 -18.23 1.08 7.73
CA GLY A 834 -17.73 -0.24 8.05
C GLY A 834 -16.27 -0.21 8.48
N ASN A 835 -15.91 -1.19 9.31
CA ASN A 835 -14.54 -1.42 9.75
C ASN A 835 -14.26 -2.91 9.84
N SER A 836 -13.01 -3.29 9.60
CA SER A 836 -12.56 -4.66 9.75
C SER A 836 -11.11 -4.74 10.19
N TYR A 837 -10.80 -5.82 10.89
CA TYR A 837 -9.47 -6.27 11.19
C TYR A 837 -9.30 -7.64 10.55
N TRP A 838 -8.18 -7.86 9.89
CA TRP A 838 -7.86 -9.17 9.35
C TRP A 838 -6.40 -9.52 9.48
N ARG A 839 -6.14 -10.82 9.61
CA ARG A 839 -4.80 -11.39 9.59
C ARG A 839 -4.67 -12.39 8.44
N ILE A 840 -3.50 -12.38 7.79
CA ILE A 840 -3.19 -13.30 6.69
C ILE A 840 -1.77 -13.80 6.86
N VAL A 841 -1.61 -15.12 6.82
CA VAL A 841 -0.32 -15.79 6.67
C VAL A 841 -0.24 -16.33 5.26
N ASN A 842 0.85 -16.02 4.56
CA ASN A 842 1.12 -16.47 3.21
C ASN A 842 2.54 -17.05 3.13
N SER A 843 2.68 -18.30 2.73
CA SER A 843 3.99 -18.90 2.41
C SER A 843 4.09 -19.16 0.92
N GLU A 844 5.24 -18.82 0.33
CA GLU A 844 5.49 -18.98 -1.10
C GLU A 844 6.76 -19.81 -1.32
N GLY A 845 6.80 -20.58 -2.39
CA GLY A 845 7.97 -21.34 -2.80
C GLY A 845 7.97 -21.69 -4.29
N ASP A 846 9.15 -22.00 -4.80
CA ASP A 846 9.38 -22.35 -6.19
C ASP A 846 9.36 -23.87 -6.41
N LEU A 847 8.54 -24.34 -7.35
CA LEU A 847 8.39 -25.74 -7.74
C LEU A 847 8.98 -26.03 -9.13
N SER A 848 9.72 -25.09 -9.73
CA SER A 848 10.30 -25.23 -11.07
C SER A 848 11.31 -26.38 -11.13
N VAL A 849 11.21 -27.21 -12.16
CA VAL A 849 12.08 -28.38 -12.36
C VAL A 849 13.25 -28.07 -13.31
N THR A 850 13.07 -27.09 -14.20
CA THR A 850 14.03 -26.72 -15.26
C THR A 850 15.12 -25.76 -14.79
N GLN A 851 14.96 -25.12 -13.64
CA GLN A 851 15.93 -24.14 -13.14
C GLN A 851 17.16 -24.81 -12.51
N LYS A 852 18.35 -24.32 -12.86
CA LYS A 852 19.63 -24.76 -12.27
C LYS A 852 19.71 -24.50 -10.76
N LYS A 853 18.97 -23.51 -10.25
CA LYS A 853 18.90 -23.17 -8.81
C LYS A 853 17.49 -22.68 -8.46
N PRO A 854 16.71 -23.43 -7.66
CA PRO A 854 15.36 -23.01 -7.29
C PRO A 854 15.39 -21.81 -6.34
N TYR A 855 14.36 -20.97 -6.41
CA TYR A 855 14.18 -19.88 -5.45
C TYR A 855 13.83 -20.43 -4.05
N PRO A 856 14.28 -19.77 -2.98
CA PRO A 856 14.02 -20.22 -1.63
C PRO A 856 12.56 -19.98 -1.23
N ASN A 857 12.08 -20.74 -0.25
CA ASN A 857 10.78 -20.48 0.35
C ASN A 857 10.84 -19.20 1.20
N ILE A 858 9.73 -18.47 1.24
CA ILE A 858 9.54 -17.27 2.06
C ILE A 858 8.15 -17.29 2.68
N ALA A 859 7.93 -16.50 3.72
CA ALA A 859 6.60 -16.30 4.26
C ALA A 859 6.36 -14.85 4.69
N THR A 860 5.10 -14.45 4.69
CA THR A 860 4.66 -13.15 5.17
C THR A 860 3.48 -13.35 6.12
N ILE A 861 3.48 -12.57 7.20
CA ILE A 861 2.39 -12.46 8.16
C ILE A 861 1.94 -11.01 8.14
N GLN A 862 0.65 -10.78 7.91
CA GLN A 862 0.07 -9.44 7.81
C GLN A 862 -1.08 -9.31 8.80
N HIS A 863 -1.06 -8.23 9.56
CA HIS A 863 -2.20 -7.74 10.35
C HIS A 863 -2.65 -6.43 9.74
N VAL A 864 -3.94 -6.33 9.42
CA VAL A 864 -4.48 -5.20 8.70
C VAL A 864 -5.72 -4.67 9.41
N TRP A 865 -5.73 -3.37 9.65
CA TRP A 865 -6.90 -2.62 10.12
C TRP A 865 -7.40 -1.76 8.97
N GLY A 866 -8.64 -1.98 8.54
CA GLY A 866 -9.26 -1.26 7.44
C GLY A 866 -10.59 -0.64 7.83
N GLY A 867 -10.95 0.47 7.19
CA GLY A 867 -12.26 1.08 7.37
C GLY A 867 -12.37 2.44 6.69
N TRP A 868 -13.53 3.06 6.86
CA TRP A 868 -13.86 4.28 6.11
C TRP A 868 -13.33 5.58 6.74
N ASN A 869 -13.37 5.72 8.06
CA ASN A 869 -12.90 6.91 8.77
C ASN A 869 -12.34 6.52 10.13
N LEU A 870 -11.15 7.02 10.46
CA LEU A 870 -10.47 6.78 11.72
C LEU A 870 -10.03 8.11 12.35
N PRO A 871 -10.75 8.60 13.38
CA PRO A 871 -10.37 9.80 14.12
C PRO A 871 -8.97 9.67 14.76
N LYS A 872 -8.24 10.79 14.93
CA LYS A 872 -6.88 10.86 15.50
C LYS A 872 -6.69 9.99 16.76
N GLU A 873 -7.63 10.04 17.70
CA GLU A 873 -7.56 9.25 18.95
C GLU A 873 -7.56 7.73 18.69
N LYS A 874 -8.50 7.26 17.86
CA LYS A 874 -8.58 5.83 17.51
C LYS A 874 -7.41 5.40 16.64
N PHE A 875 -6.93 6.28 15.76
CA PHE A 875 -5.74 6.06 14.96
C PHE A 875 -4.52 5.81 15.85
N PHE A 876 -4.28 6.69 16.83
CA PHE A 876 -3.19 6.51 17.77
C PHE A 876 -3.34 5.27 18.64
N LYS A 877 -4.57 4.91 19.05
CA LYS A 877 -4.81 3.63 19.73
C LYS A 877 -4.40 2.43 18.89
N THR A 878 -4.68 2.43 17.58
CA THR A 878 -4.22 1.36 16.69
C THR A 878 -2.68 1.34 16.57
N LEU A 879 -2.02 2.51 16.52
CA LEU A 879 -0.56 2.56 16.55
C LEU A 879 0.00 2.01 17.88
N ASP A 880 -0.63 2.34 19.01
CA ASP A 880 -0.25 1.84 20.33
C ASP A 880 -0.38 0.32 20.44
N GLU A 881 -1.42 -0.26 19.85
CA GLU A 881 -1.61 -1.72 19.75
C GLU A 881 -0.45 -2.37 18.98
N VAL A 882 -0.03 -1.76 17.86
CA VAL A 882 1.09 -2.25 17.04
C VAL A 882 2.44 -2.12 17.76
N GLU A 883 2.72 -0.98 18.42
CA GLU A 883 3.95 -0.79 19.17
C GLU A 883 4.02 -1.69 20.40
N THR A 884 2.90 -1.92 21.08
CA THR A 884 2.83 -2.80 22.25
C THR A 884 3.17 -4.25 21.88
N ALA A 885 2.78 -4.72 20.69
CA ALA A 885 3.09 -6.06 20.21
C ALA A 885 4.59 -6.34 20.05
N ILE A 886 5.41 -5.29 19.92
CA ILE A 886 6.88 -5.36 19.77
C ILE A 886 7.64 -4.73 20.95
N LYS A 887 6.94 -4.34 22.03
CA LYS A 887 7.56 -3.68 23.18
C LYS A 887 8.59 -4.61 23.83
N GLY A 888 9.80 -4.10 24.11
CA GLY A 888 10.87 -4.89 24.74
C GLY A 888 11.69 -5.76 23.78
N VAL A 889 11.46 -5.65 22.47
CA VAL A 889 12.37 -6.14 21.43
C VAL A 889 13.37 -5.01 21.12
N ASN A 890 14.43 -4.91 21.94
CA ASN A 890 15.41 -3.83 21.83
C ASN A 890 16.40 -4.12 20.69
N LEU A 891 15.94 -4.04 19.44
CA LEU A 891 16.72 -4.38 18.24
C LEU A 891 17.48 -3.19 17.67
N SER A 892 17.03 -1.99 18.01
CA SER A 892 17.47 -0.74 17.42
C SER A 892 17.27 0.41 18.41
N SER A 893 18.10 1.43 18.26
CA SER A 893 18.00 2.69 19.00
C SER A 893 16.87 3.62 18.51
N TYR A 894 16.31 3.33 17.33
CA TYR A 894 15.21 4.07 16.73
C TYR A 894 13.84 3.42 16.96
N ARG A 895 12.79 4.25 16.96
CA ARG A 895 11.39 3.83 17.08
C ARG A 895 10.85 3.29 15.75
N LEU A 896 9.90 2.37 15.80
CA LEU A 896 9.22 1.87 14.60
C LEU A 896 8.38 3.00 13.96
N LEU A 897 7.53 3.64 14.77
CA LEU A 897 6.59 4.68 14.35
C LEU A 897 6.96 6.03 14.96
N GLU A 898 6.97 7.08 14.14
CA GLU A 898 7.20 8.46 14.61
C GLU A 898 5.86 9.20 14.72
N ARG A 899 5.25 9.17 15.91
CA ARG A 899 3.92 9.74 16.19
C ARG A 899 3.84 11.23 15.86
N GLU A 900 4.94 11.94 16.07
CA GLU A 900 5.07 13.37 15.79
C GLU A 900 4.80 13.73 14.33
N ASN A 901 4.98 12.81 13.37
CA ASN A 901 4.64 13.07 11.98
C ASN A 901 3.14 13.23 11.74
N PHE A 902 2.29 12.74 12.65
CA PHE A 902 0.84 12.81 12.52
C PHE A 902 0.22 13.92 13.38
N HIS A 903 1.01 14.88 13.88
CA HIS A 903 0.50 15.93 14.78
C HIS A 903 -0.63 16.77 14.13
N GLN A 904 -0.54 17.01 12.81
CA GLN A 904 -1.53 17.78 12.03
C GLN A 904 -2.76 16.97 11.60
N VAL A 905 -2.71 15.63 11.68
CA VAL A 905 -3.77 14.74 11.21
C VAL A 905 -4.98 14.81 12.12
N LYS A 906 -6.17 15.06 11.56
CA LYS A 906 -7.46 15.03 12.27
C LYS A 906 -8.11 13.65 12.21
N SER A 907 -8.09 13.03 11.05
CA SER A 907 -8.59 11.68 10.80
C SER A 907 -7.87 11.05 9.61
N VAL A 908 -7.92 9.72 9.52
CA VAL A 908 -7.50 8.97 8.33
C VAL A 908 -8.74 8.37 7.69
N ASP A 909 -9.07 8.86 6.49
CA ASP A 909 -10.18 8.39 5.67
C ASP A 909 -9.73 7.26 4.74
N PHE A 910 -10.60 6.30 4.47
CA PHE A 910 -10.31 5.09 3.69
C PHE A 910 -9.04 4.38 4.18
N TYR A 911 -8.89 4.30 5.50
CA TYR A 911 -7.65 3.85 6.12
C TYR A 911 -7.42 2.35 5.88
N ARG A 912 -6.16 2.01 5.65
CA ARG A 912 -5.65 0.63 5.67
C ARG A 912 -4.27 0.66 6.33
N ILE A 913 -4.24 0.32 7.61
CA ILE A 913 -3.00 0.22 8.39
C ILE A 913 -2.55 -1.24 8.32
N THR A 914 -1.36 -1.50 7.79
CA THR A 914 -0.83 -2.86 7.59
C THR A 914 0.47 -3.04 8.36
N ALA A 915 0.48 -3.88 9.39
CA ALA A 915 1.70 -4.38 10.02
C ALA A 915 2.10 -5.70 9.33
N GLN A 916 3.30 -5.73 8.74
CA GLN A 916 3.78 -6.86 7.96
C GLN A 916 5.09 -7.39 8.52
N LEU A 917 5.12 -8.69 8.83
CA LEU A 917 6.33 -9.45 9.13
C LEU A 917 6.68 -10.34 7.94
N SER A 918 7.79 -10.05 7.28
CA SER A 918 8.37 -10.87 6.21
C SER A 918 9.47 -11.76 6.78
N LEU A 919 9.34 -13.07 6.60
CA LEU A 919 10.25 -14.09 7.10
C LEU A 919 11.18 -14.58 5.99
N MET A 920 12.49 -14.46 6.23
CA MET A 920 13.52 -14.91 5.29
C MET A 920 13.69 -16.44 5.34
N PRO A 921 14.34 -17.06 4.33
CA PRO A 921 14.49 -18.52 4.27
C PRO A 921 15.12 -19.13 5.53
N SER A 922 16.07 -18.42 6.15
CA SER A 922 16.72 -18.81 7.39
C SER A 922 15.79 -18.75 8.61
N ALA A 923 14.86 -17.79 8.67
CA ALA A 923 13.80 -17.79 9.68
C ALA A 923 12.90 -19.03 9.54
N LEU A 924 12.55 -19.39 8.31
CA LEU A 924 11.72 -20.58 8.07
C LEU A 924 12.43 -21.86 8.48
N SER A 925 13.75 -21.95 8.28
CA SER A 925 14.55 -23.08 8.78
C SER A 925 14.51 -23.16 10.31
N LYS A 926 14.64 -22.03 11.03
CA LYS A 926 14.53 -22.01 12.49
C LYS A 926 13.15 -22.48 12.96
N ILE A 927 12.08 -22.01 12.31
CA ILE A 927 10.71 -22.42 12.63
C ILE A 927 10.47 -23.91 12.32
N HIS A 928 11.02 -24.40 11.22
CA HIS A 928 10.99 -25.82 10.90
C HIS A 928 11.66 -26.64 12.02
N ASP A 929 12.87 -26.26 12.43
CA ASP A 929 13.63 -26.99 13.45
C ASP A 929 13.02 -26.86 14.85
N LEU A 930 12.27 -25.79 15.13
CA LEU A 930 11.45 -25.63 16.34
C LEU A 930 10.32 -26.66 16.40
N ILE A 931 9.62 -26.89 15.29
CA ILE A 931 8.45 -27.79 15.25
C ILE A 931 8.85 -29.24 14.98
N ASN A 932 9.90 -29.47 14.20
CA ASN A 932 10.41 -30.79 13.85
C ASN A 932 11.91 -30.88 14.19
N PRO A 933 12.27 -30.95 15.48
CA PRO A 933 13.66 -30.99 15.90
C PRO A 933 14.32 -32.28 15.40
N LYS A 934 15.63 -32.24 15.07
CA LYS A 934 16.37 -33.41 14.57
C LYS A 934 17.23 -34.09 15.64
N GLU A 935 17.64 -33.35 16.67
CA GLU A 935 18.47 -33.83 17.78
C GLU A 935 17.74 -33.63 19.11
N PHE A 936 17.69 -34.67 19.95
CA PHE A 936 16.93 -34.65 21.19
C PHE A 936 17.83 -35.07 22.37
N LYS A 937 17.86 -34.23 23.41
CA LYS A 937 18.31 -34.60 24.77
C LYS A 937 17.16 -34.31 25.73
N VAL A 938 16.17 -35.20 25.76
CA VAL A 938 15.02 -35.09 26.67
C VAL A 938 15.00 -36.32 27.55
N ASP A 939 14.88 -36.13 28.86
CA ASP A 939 14.78 -37.24 29.82
C ASP A 939 13.52 -38.07 29.54
N LYS A 940 13.68 -39.40 29.51
CA LYS A 940 12.55 -40.33 29.31
C LYS A 940 11.56 -40.20 30.47
N GLN A 941 10.27 -40.25 30.17
CA GLN A 941 9.24 -40.23 31.22
C GLN A 941 9.30 -41.57 31.97
N ASN A 942 9.62 -41.53 33.27
CA ASN A 942 9.57 -42.70 34.13
C ASN A 942 8.13 -43.05 34.48
N VAL A 943 7.52 -43.95 33.70
CA VAL A 943 6.16 -44.45 33.93
C VAL A 943 6.20 -45.62 34.93
N ASN A 944 6.29 -45.29 36.23
CA ASN A 944 6.49 -46.28 37.29
C ASN A 944 5.19 -46.99 37.77
N PHE A 945 4.00 -46.51 37.39
CA PHE A 945 2.71 -47.03 37.89
C PHE A 945 1.93 -47.86 36.84
N ILE A 946 1.22 -48.92 37.27
CA ILE A 946 0.47 -49.82 36.38
C ILE A 946 -0.63 -49.09 35.60
N VAL A 947 -1.32 -48.15 36.26
CA VAL A 947 -2.42 -47.37 35.68
C VAL A 947 -1.92 -46.44 34.56
N SER A 948 -0.75 -45.81 34.73
CA SER A 948 -0.16 -44.95 33.70
C SER A 948 0.38 -45.74 32.50
N ARG A 949 0.81 -47.01 32.68
CA ARG A 949 1.09 -47.91 31.56
C ARG A 949 -0.16 -48.27 30.75
N LEU A 950 -1.32 -48.40 31.40
CA LEU A 950 -2.60 -48.64 30.74
C LEU A 950 -3.03 -47.43 29.90
N PHE A 951 -2.98 -46.22 30.47
CA PHE A 951 -3.30 -44.98 29.75
C PHE A 951 -2.33 -44.68 28.61
N LYS A 952 -1.03 -44.95 28.79
CA LYS A 952 -0.05 -44.88 27.71
C LYS A 952 -0.43 -45.81 26.56
N LYS A 953 -0.66 -47.10 26.83
CA LYS A 953 -1.07 -48.07 25.80
C LYS A 953 -2.38 -47.67 25.11
N LEU A 954 -3.37 -47.18 25.85
CA LEU A 954 -4.64 -46.71 25.31
C LEU A 954 -4.44 -45.50 24.37
N SER A 955 -3.63 -44.53 24.80
CA SER A 955 -3.27 -43.34 24.02
C SER A 955 -2.49 -43.71 22.75
N GLU A 956 -1.55 -44.66 22.83
CA GLU A 956 -0.81 -45.18 21.67
C GLU A 956 -1.73 -45.96 20.70
N THR A 957 -2.77 -46.63 21.21
CA THR A 957 -3.74 -47.38 20.39
C THR A 957 -4.71 -46.45 19.65
N LEU A 958 -5.09 -45.32 20.27
CA LEU A 958 -5.97 -44.31 19.68
C LEU A 958 -5.22 -43.25 18.84
N GLY A 959 -3.91 -43.10 19.04
CA GLY A 959 -3.05 -42.09 18.43
C GLY A 959 -1.79 -42.68 17.79
N SER A 960 -0.61 -42.10 18.09
CA SER A 960 0.70 -42.64 17.67
C SER A 960 1.57 -43.06 18.84
N GLN A 961 2.64 -43.81 18.56
CA GLN A 961 3.68 -44.14 19.55
C GLN A 961 4.38 -42.89 20.10
N GLU A 962 4.87 -42.98 21.33
CA GLU A 962 5.65 -41.93 22.00
C GLU A 962 6.86 -41.52 21.15
N ARG A 963 7.01 -40.21 20.93
CA ARG A 963 8.13 -39.61 20.19
C ARG A 963 8.85 -38.59 21.07
N ASP A 964 10.15 -38.76 21.27
CA ASP A 964 11.00 -37.78 21.96
C ASP A 964 10.97 -36.41 21.26
N ALA A 965 10.76 -36.41 19.94
CA ALA A 965 10.60 -35.22 19.11
C ALA A 965 9.43 -34.32 19.53
N ASP A 966 8.32 -34.91 19.93
CA ASP A 966 7.10 -34.16 20.27
C ASP A 966 7.31 -33.40 21.59
N ARG A 967 8.07 -33.99 22.52
CA ARG A 967 8.47 -33.32 23.77
C ARG A 967 9.52 -32.24 23.55
N ALA A 968 10.52 -32.50 22.72
CA ALA A 968 11.52 -31.51 22.37
C ALA A 968 10.87 -30.29 21.70
N MET A 969 9.89 -30.51 20.80
CA MET A 969 9.09 -29.44 20.22
C MET A 969 8.28 -28.69 21.28
N PHE A 970 7.60 -29.39 22.19
CA PHE A 970 6.87 -28.76 23.29
C PHE A 970 7.79 -27.87 24.15
N ILE A 971 8.94 -28.40 24.58
CA ILE A 971 9.94 -27.65 25.35
C ILE A 971 10.45 -26.45 24.55
N GLY A 972 10.73 -26.62 23.26
CA GLY A 972 11.17 -25.54 22.37
C GLY A 972 10.13 -24.42 22.26
N VAL A 973 8.87 -24.75 21.99
CA VAL A 973 7.77 -23.78 21.88
C VAL A 973 7.53 -23.06 23.22
N MET A 974 7.54 -23.80 24.34
CA MET A 974 7.44 -23.20 25.67
C MET A 974 8.65 -22.31 25.97
N SER A 975 9.85 -22.67 25.54
CA SER A 975 11.04 -21.82 25.67
C SER A 975 10.88 -20.52 24.89
N VAL A 976 10.38 -20.57 23.64
CA VAL A 976 10.07 -19.36 22.87
C VAL A 976 9.03 -18.50 23.61
N LEU A 977 7.94 -19.11 24.10
CA LEU A 977 6.92 -18.43 24.90
C LEU A 977 7.49 -17.79 26.19
N GLY A 978 8.50 -18.40 26.78
CA GLY A 978 9.21 -17.90 27.95
C GLY A 978 10.44 -17.05 27.64
N ASN A 979 10.56 -16.53 26.41
CA ASN A 979 11.69 -15.71 25.97
C ASN A 979 13.07 -16.39 26.17
N GLY A 980 13.16 -17.67 25.80
CA GLY A 980 14.34 -18.54 25.98
C GLY A 980 14.34 -19.34 27.29
N ASN A 981 13.38 -19.11 28.20
CA ASN A 981 13.25 -19.84 29.46
C ASN A 981 12.02 -20.74 29.48
N TYR A 982 12.24 -22.05 29.38
CA TYR A 982 11.18 -23.07 29.42
C TYR A 982 10.23 -22.91 30.62
N GLN A 983 10.75 -22.72 31.83
CA GLN A 983 9.92 -22.70 33.04
C GLN A 983 8.98 -21.49 33.06
N THR A 984 9.46 -20.34 32.56
CA THR A 984 8.65 -19.12 32.47
C THR A 984 7.50 -19.33 31.47
N GLY A 985 7.82 -19.83 30.28
CA GLY A 985 6.80 -20.06 29.26
C GLY A 985 5.82 -21.17 29.63
N TYR A 986 6.30 -22.26 30.26
CA TYR A 986 5.45 -23.32 30.77
C TYR A 986 4.47 -22.82 31.83
N THR A 987 4.93 -21.98 32.76
CA THR A 987 4.06 -21.39 33.81
C THR A 987 2.96 -20.54 33.19
N GLN A 988 3.31 -19.70 32.21
CA GLN A 988 2.33 -18.89 31.47
C GLN A 988 1.31 -19.78 30.74
N TYR A 989 1.79 -20.75 29.97
CA TYR A 989 0.95 -21.70 29.24
C TYR A 989 0.03 -22.50 30.18
N TYR A 990 0.56 -22.96 31.32
CA TYR A 990 -0.19 -23.75 32.28
C TYR A 990 -1.35 -22.96 32.88
N TYR A 991 -1.13 -21.70 33.23
CA TYR A 991 -2.19 -20.81 33.72
C TYR A 991 -3.28 -20.58 32.66
N GLU A 992 -2.89 -20.29 31.42
CA GLU A 992 -3.84 -20.16 30.30
C GLU A 992 -4.64 -21.46 30.07
N CYS A 993 -3.97 -22.60 30.22
CA CYS A 993 -4.57 -23.91 30.05
C CYS A 993 -5.58 -24.24 31.16
N GLN A 994 -5.28 -23.92 32.43
CA GLN A 994 -6.24 -24.06 33.53
C GLN A 994 -7.49 -23.21 33.30
N GLN A 995 -7.32 -21.91 32.98
CA GLN A 995 -8.46 -21.02 32.69
C GLN A 995 -9.32 -21.52 31.53
N TYR A 996 -8.71 -22.10 30.50
CA TYR A 996 -9.45 -22.67 29.37
C TYR A 996 -10.38 -23.82 29.78
N PHE A 997 -9.91 -24.72 30.65
CA PHE A 997 -10.70 -25.87 31.10
C PHE A 997 -11.71 -25.50 32.20
N GLU A 998 -11.38 -24.56 33.09
CA GLU A 998 -12.32 -24.01 34.08
C GLU A 998 -13.53 -23.37 33.40
N ASN A 999 -13.30 -22.52 32.39
CA ASN A 999 -14.37 -21.87 31.63
C ASN A 999 -15.26 -22.87 30.85
N LYS A 1000 -14.78 -24.08 30.58
CA LYS A 1000 -15.53 -25.13 29.90
C LYS A 1000 -16.32 -26.04 30.84
N GLN A 1001 -15.88 -26.19 32.09
CA GLN A 1001 -16.51 -27.11 33.05
C GLN A 1001 -17.64 -26.45 33.88
N GLY A 1002 -17.80 -25.12 33.82
CA GLY A 1002 -18.79 -24.41 34.63
C GLY A 1002 -18.52 -24.56 36.14
N ASP A 1003 -19.39 -23.98 36.97
CA ASP A 1003 -19.28 -23.84 38.45
C ASP A 1003 -19.19 -25.16 39.27
N SER A 1004 -18.95 -26.29 38.62
CA SER A 1004 -18.66 -27.58 39.25
C SER A 1004 -17.22 -27.58 39.77
N GLY A 1005 -17.00 -26.93 40.93
CA GLY A 1005 -15.71 -26.68 41.59
C GLY A 1005 -14.88 -27.91 41.95
N GLY A 1006 -14.36 -28.63 40.96
CA GLY A 1006 -13.32 -29.64 41.11
C GLY A 1006 -12.06 -29.19 40.37
N SER A 1007 -11.08 -28.62 41.09
CA SER A 1007 -9.70 -28.55 40.60
C SER A 1007 -9.17 -29.98 40.48
N GLN A 1008 -9.36 -30.60 39.31
CA GLN A 1008 -8.70 -31.84 38.95
C GLN A 1008 -7.47 -31.50 38.13
N ASN A 1009 -6.33 -32.07 38.51
CA ASN A 1009 -5.14 -32.09 37.68
C ASN A 1009 -5.52 -32.60 36.27
N THR A 1010 -5.46 -31.73 35.27
CA THR A 1010 -5.85 -32.01 33.88
C THR A 1010 -4.78 -32.80 33.14
N TYR A 1011 -4.26 -33.89 33.75
CA TYR A 1011 -3.30 -34.76 33.10
C TYR A 1011 -3.91 -35.35 31.82
N ALA A 1012 -3.37 -34.93 30.67
CA ALA A 1012 -3.80 -35.35 29.35
C ALA A 1012 -2.75 -36.29 28.75
N TRP A 1013 -3.19 -37.48 28.34
CA TRP A 1013 -2.37 -38.42 27.57
C TRP A 1013 -2.62 -38.22 26.08
N TYR A 1014 -1.56 -37.96 25.31
CA TYR A 1014 -1.65 -37.73 23.87
C TYR A 1014 -0.44 -38.32 23.16
N ASN A 1015 -0.67 -39.15 22.13
CA ASN A 1015 0.36 -39.89 21.38
C ASN A 1015 1.40 -40.58 22.28
N GLY A 1016 0.93 -41.25 23.34
CA GLY A 1016 1.80 -41.99 24.27
C GLY A 1016 2.61 -41.13 25.26
N SER A 1017 2.54 -39.80 25.18
CA SER A 1017 3.14 -38.88 26.16
C SER A 1017 2.11 -38.31 27.11
N SER A 1018 2.51 -38.12 28.38
CA SER A 1018 1.69 -37.40 29.36
C SER A 1018 2.05 -35.93 29.42
N TYR A 1019 1.03 -35.08 29.50
CA TYR A 1019 1.13 -33.64 29.66
C TYR A 1019 0.27 -33.24 30.86
N GLU A 1020 0.77 -32.36 31.72
CA GLU A 1020 0.00 -31.88 32.88
C GLU A 1020 -1.21 -31.03 32.47
N CYS A 1021 -1.10 -30.32 31.34
CA CYS A 1021 -2.19 -29.62 30.70
C CYS A 1021 -1.91 -29.52 29.19
N LEU A 1022 -2.89 -29.88 28.35
CA LEU A 1022 -2.71 -29.96 26.90
C LEU A 1022 -3.81 -29.18 26.15
N MET A 1023 -3.48 -27.98 25.69
CA MET A 1023 -4.38 -27.14 24.92
C MET A 1023 -4.53 -27.63 23.47
N PRO A 1024 -5.69 -27.39 22.82
CA PRO A 1024 -5.92 -27.81 21.43
C PRO A 1024 -4.89 -27.29 20.41
N TRP A 1025 -4.32 -26.10 20.61
CA TRP A 1025 -3.33 -25.54 19.70
C TRP A 1025 -1.97 -26.26 19.78
N ILE A 1026 -1.56 -26.72 20.97
CA ILE A 1026 -0.38 -27.58 21.12
C ILE A 1026 -0.63 -28.95 20.48
N GLN A 1027 -1.82 -29.54 20.69
CA GLN A 1027 -2.19 -30.79 20.00
C GLN A 1027 -2.06 -30.63 18.48
N LYS A 1028 -2.49 -29.48 17.95
CA LYS A 1028 -2.34 -29.16 16.52
C LYS A 1028 -0.86 -29.08 16.11
N LEU A 1029 0.02 -28.46 16.90
CA LEU A 1029 1.46 -28.43 16.62
C LEU A 1029 2.11 -29.83 16.71
N ILE A 1030 1.72 -30.66 17.68
CA ILE A 1030 2.16 -32.07 17.77
C ILE A 1030 1.74 -32.84 16.51
N ASN A 1031 0.49 -32.66 16.06
CA ASN A 1031 -0.01 -33.28 14.84
C ASN A 1031 0.71 -32.79 13.58
N LEU A 1032 1.13 -31.52 13.54
CA LEU A 1032 1.92 -30.98 12.44
C LEU A 1032 3.36 -31.51 12.48
N SER A 1033 3.98 -31.59 13.66
CA SER A 1033 5.32 -32.17 13.85
C SER A 1033 5.39 -33.64 13.43
N THR A 1034 4.34 -34.42 13.73
CA THR A 1034 4.27 -35.83 13.36
C THR A 1034 4.10 -36.07 11.87
N LYS A 1035 3.55 -35.10 11.14
CA LYS A 1035 3.14 -35.22 9.72
C LYS A 1035 3.96 -34.34 8.77
N PHE A 1036 5.23 -34.05 9.08
CA PHE A 1036 6.07 -33.25 8.18
C PHE A 1036 6.17 -33.92 6.79
N PRO A 1037 5.70 -33.25 5.71
CA PRO A 1037 5.58 -33.88 4.41
C PRO A 1037 6.91 -33.91 3.63
N LYS A 1038 7.07 -34.91 2.77
CA LYS A 1038 8.23 -35.00 1.86
C LYS A 1038 8.08 -34.12 0.62
N ASP A 1039 6.84 -33.91 0.16
CA ASP A 1039 6.52 -33.11 -1.02
C ASP A 1039 6.63 -31.61 -0.73
N LYS A 1040 7.27 -30.84 -1.64
CA LYS A 1040 7.55 -29.41 -1.44
C LYS A 1040 6.27 -28.56 -1.38
N LYS A 1041 5.24 -28.90 -2.17
CA LYS A 1041 3.94 -28.19 -2.14
C LYS A 1041 3.27 -28.38 -0.78
N GLU A 1042 3.25 -29.61 -0.27
CA GLU A 1042 2.73 -29.88 1.08
C GLU A 1042 3.59 -29.25 2.19
N GLN A 1043 4.90 -29.11 2.01
CA GLN A 1043 5.76 -28.39 2.97
C GLN A 1043 5.39 -26.91 3.08
N ILE A 1044 5.05 -26.26 1.96
CA ILE A 1044 4.62 -24.85 1.95
C ILE A 1044 3.27 -24.69 2.66
N ARG A 1045 2.33 -25.64 2.48
CA ARG A 1045 1.07 -25.67 3.24
C ARG A 1045 1.29 -25.89 4.73
N TRP A 1046 2.13 -26.87 5.06
CA TRP A 1046 2.50 -27.18 6.44
C TRP A 1046 3.09 -25.96 7.14
N LEU A 1047 3.99 -25.24 6.47
CA LEU A 1047 4.61 -24.02 6.98
C LEU A 1047 3.55 -22.94 7.26
N THR A 1048 2.61 -22.74 6.33
CA THR A 1048 1.51 -21.77 6.49
C THR A 1048 0.65 -22.11 7.71
N GLU A 1049 0.33 -23.39 7.93
CA GLU A 1049 -0.42 -23.84 9.11
C GLU A 1049 0.35 -23.65 10.42
N VAL A 1050 1.65 -23.93 10.42
CA VAL A 1050 2.53 -23.70 11.58
C VAL A 1050 2.57 -22.21 11.92
N LEU A 1051 2.90 -21.37 10.94
CA LEU A 1051 2.99 -19.92 11.13
C LEU A 1051 1.67 -19.31 11.60
N TYR A 1052 0.54 -19.77 11.07
CA TYR A 1052 -0.79 -19.32 11.51
C TYR A 1052 -1.07 -19.64 12.98
N VAL A 1053 -0.61 -20.79 13.48
CA VAL A 1053 -0.77 -21.17 14.89
C VAL A 1053 0.21 -20.38 15.78
N LEU A 1054 1.46 -20.22 15.35
CA LEU A 1054 2.47 -19.48 16.11
C LEU A 1054 2.11 -18.00 16.23
N ASP A 1055 1.64 -17.37 15.15
CA ASP A 1055 1.15 -16.00 15.14
C ASP A 1055 0.00 -15.77 16.13
N GLU A 1056 -0.92 -16.73 16.23
CA GLU A 1056 -2.07 -16.63 17.13
C GLU A 1056 -1.71 -16.76 18.61
N ARG A 1057 -0.69 -17.56 18.92
CA ARG A 1057 -0.45 -18.06 20.29
C ARG A 1057 0.85 -17.56 20.91
N ILE A 1058 1.84 -17.19 20.11
CA ILE A 1058 3.12 -16.67 20.59
C ILE A 1058 3.12 -15.15 20.41
N PRO A 1059 3.28 -14.37 21.48
CA PRO A 1059 3.49 -12.93 21.39
C PRO A 1059 4.57 -12.57 20.37
N LEU A 1060 4.26 -11.66 19.43
CA LEU A 1060 5.15 -11.26 18.35
C LEU A 1060 6.55 -10.91 18.86
N GLN A 1061 6.66 -10.18 19.97
CA GLN A 1061 7.94 -9.86 20.61
C GLN A 1061 8.85 -11.06 20.87
N GLN A 1062 8.30 -12.18 21.33
CA GLN A 1062 9.05 -13.39 21.66
C GLN A 1062 9.47 -14.12 20.38
N LEU A 1063 8.57 -14.16 19.39
CA LEU A 1063 8.86 -14.70 18.07
C LEU A 1063 10.01 -13.93 17.40
N LEU A 1064 9.97 -12.59 17.39
CA LEU A 1064 11.03 -11.77 16.81
C LEU A 1064 12.39 -11.96 17.50
N LYS A 1065 12.41 -12.11 18.84
CA LYS A 1065 13.65 -12.41 19.58
C LYS A 1065 14.23 -13.77 19.21
N TYR A 1066 13.39 -14.80 19.10
CA TYR A 1066 13.80 -16.13 18.67
C TYR A 1066 14.36 -16.15 17.25
N LEU A 1067 13.68 -15.44 16.33
CA LEU A 1067 14.08 -15.39 14.92
C LEU A 1067 15.38 -14.63 14.70
N THR A 1068 15.70 -13.64 15.54
CA THR A 1068 16.83 -12.70 15.42
C THR A 1068 16.75 -11.74 14.22
N PRO A 1069 17.28 -10.51 14.32
CA PRO A 1069 17.09 -9.44 13.30
C PRO A 1069 17.51 -9.79 11.88
N ASP A 1070 18.49 -10.67 11.69
CA ASP A 1070 19.01 -11.00 10.37
C ASP A 1070 18.09 -11.94 9.56
N ASN A 1071 16.93 -12.33 10.11
CA ASN A 1071 16.04 -13.34 9.54
C ASN A 1071 14.63 -12.84 9.22
N TYR A 1072 14.33 -11.57 9.45
CA TYR A 1072 13.02 -10.99 9.13
C TYR A 1072 13.10 -9.50 8.79
N ILE A 1073 12.02 -8.99 8.20
CA ILE A 1073 11.73 -7.55 8.08
C ILE A 1073 10.34 -7.32 8.65
N TYR A 1074 10.21 -6.39 9.59
CA TYR A 1074 8.93 -5.96 10.14
C TYR A 1074 8.71 -4.47 9.87
N LEU A 1075 7.58 -4.12 9.28
CA LEU A 1075 7.24 -2.73 8.94
C LEU A 1075 5.73 -2.48 9.04
N VAL A 1076 5.37 -1.21 9.18
CA VAL A 1076 4.00 -0.73 9.23
C VAL A 1076 3.77 0.27 8.11
N ARG A 1077 2.67 0.08 7.38
CA ARG A 1077 2.20 0.98 6.34
C ARG A 1077 0.90 1.62 6.77
N VAL A 1078 0.80 2.94 6.67
CA VAL A 1078 -0.45 3.68 6.87
C VAL A 1078 -0.89 4.20 5.50
N ASN A 1079 -1.90 3.54 4.94
CA ASN A 1079 -2.57 3.97 3.72
C ASN A 1079 -3.92 4.61 4.08
N GLY A 1080 -4.39 5.52 3.23
CA GLY A 1080 -5.60 6.31 3.43
C GLY A 1080 -5.31 7.79 3.32
N PHE A 1081 -6.36 8.60 3.26
CA PHE A 1081 -6.26 10.05 3.16
C PHE A 1081 -6.21 10.67 4.56
N ARG A 1082 -5.10 11.32 4.91
CA ARG A 1082 -4.91 11.98 6.22
C ARG A 1082 -5.52 13.38 6.18
N THR A 1083 -6.77 13.50 6.61
CA THR A 1083 -7.50 14.77 6.64
C THR A 1083 -6.84 15.75 7.61
N GLY A 1084 -6.56 16.97 7.14
CA GLY A 1084 -5.87 18.02 7.90
C GLY A 1084 -4.35 18.04 7.72
N ASP A 1085 -3.79 17.20 6.86
CA ASP A 1085 -2.37 17.14 6.51
C ASP A 1085 -2.19 17.54 5.04
N GLU A 1086 -1.25 18.45 4.75
CA GLU A 1086 -0.99 18.95 3.38
C GLU A 1086 -0.40 17.88 2.46
N ASP A 1087 0.13 16.80 3.04
CA ASP A 1087 0.62 15.61 2.34
C ASP A 1087 -0.32 14.41 2.58
N GLY A 1088 -1.60 14.69 2.86
CA GLY A 1088 -2.55 13.69 3.33
C GLY A 1088 -2.83 12.54 2.36
N GLU A 1089 -2.55 12.72 1.08
CA GLU A 1089 -2.64 11.71 0.02
C GLU A 1089 -1.44 10.75 -0.05
N ILE A 1090 -0.31 11.12 0.55
CA ILE A 1090 0.93 10.34 0.52
C ILE A 1090 0.87 9.22 1.57
N GLN A 1091 1.22 8.00 1.15
CA GLN A 1091 1.33 6.83 2.03
C GLN A 1091 2.50 6.99 3.00
N TYR A 1092 2.29 6.64 4.27
CA TYR A 1092 3.36 6.64 5.27
C TYR A 1092 3.94 5.24 5.46
N PHE A 1093 5.28 5.17 5.49
CA PHE A 1093 6.06 3.99 5.82
C PHE A 1093 6.80 4.19 7.14
N SER A 1094 6.65 3.24 8.06
CA SER A 1094 7.41 3.18 9.30
C SER A 1094 8.89 2.87 9.01
N ASN A 1095 9.73 2.98 10.04
CA ASN A 1095 11.05 2.34 9.99
C ASN A 1095 10.88 0.82 9.89
N THR A 1096 11.84 0.12 9.29
CA THR A 1096 11.87 -1.34 9.26
C THR A 1096 12.64 -1.87 10.46
N LEU A 1097 12.08 -2.84 11.19
CA LEU A 1097 12.83 -3.64 12.15
C LEU A 1097 13.32 -4.93 11.49
N GLY A 1098 14.52 -5.36 11.86
CA GLY A 1098 15.21 -6.45 11.18
C GLY A 1098 16.04 -5.95 10.00
N ASP A 1099 17.15 -6.66 9.75
CA ASP A 1099 18.15 -6.31 8.75
C ASP A 1099 18.77 -7.59 8.16
N PRO A 1100 18.02 -8.30 7.30
CA PRO A 1100 18.53 -9.50 6.70
C PRO A 1100 19.57 -9.15 5.64
N THR A 1101 20.82 -9.54 5.85
CA THR A 1101 21.93 -9.26 4.89
C THR A 1101 21.84 -10.06 3.58
N LYS A 1102 20.95 -11.07 3.53
CA LYS A 1102 20.75 -11.96 2.38
C LYS A 1102 19.27 -12.01 2.04
N ASN A 1103 18.95 -12.25 0.77
CA ASN A 1103 17.58 -12.57 0.32
C ASN A 1103 16.55 -11.42 0.50
N ILE A 1104 17.00 -10.17 0.68
CA ILE A 1104 16.14 -8.97 0.81
C ILE A 1104 15.21 -8.81 -0.39
N GLU A 1105 15.67 -9.19 -1.59
CA GLU A 1105 14.90 -9.10 -2.84
C GLU A 1105 13.58 -9.90 -2.80
N TYR A 1106 13.46 -10.88 -1.90
CA TYR A 1106 12.26 -11.72 -1.74
C TYR A 1106 11.34 -11.24 -0.61
N SER A 1107 11.66 -10.13 0.07
CA SER A 1107 10.93 -9.66 1.26
C SER A 1107 9.46 -9.36 1.05
N ASN A 1108 9.04 -9.08 -0.19
CA ASN A 1108 7.65 -8.79 -0.53
C ASN A 1108 6.89 -9.98 -1.13
N GLY A 1109 7.48 -11.17 -1.25
CA GLY A 1109 6.88 -12.28 -2.00
C GLY A 1109 7.69 -12.67 -3.24
N LEU A 1110 7.67 -13.93 -3.64
CA LEU A 1110 8.19 -14.41 -4.93
C LEU A 1110 7.28 -13.92 -6.05
N ILE A 1111 5.95 -14.00 -5.85
CA ILE A 1111 4.96 -13.53 -6.83
C ILE A 1111 5.15 -12.02 -7.10
N GLN A 1112 5.30 -11.22 -6.04
CA GLN A 1112 5.53 -9.78 -6.15
C GLN A 1112 6.87 -9.47 -6.85
N MET A 1113 7.92 -10.24 -6.57
CA MET A 1113 9.21 -10.11 -7.27
C MET A 1113 9.04 -10.34 -8.78
N PHE A 1114 8.29 -11.36 -9.20
CA PHE A 1114 8.05 -11.61 -10.62
C PHE A 1114 7.16 -10.55 -11.28
N SER A 1115 6.20 -9.99 -10.55
CA SER A 1115 5.42 -8.84 -11.03
C SER A 1115 6.34 -7.68 -11.39
N GLN A 1116 7.27 -7.33 -10.49
CA GLN A 1116 8.24 -6.26 -10.72
C GLN A 1116 9.19 -6.56 -11.89
N ARG A 1117 9.67 -7.80 -12.02
CA ARG A 1117 10.61 -8.20 -13.08
C ARG A 1117 9.98 -8.26 -14.47
N THR A 1118 8.70 -8.63 -14.56
CA THR A 1118 8.00 -8.82 -15.85
C THR A 1118 7.18 -7.61 -16.28
N GLY A 1119 6.87 -6.70 -15.36
CA GLY A 1119 5.92 -5.61 -15.58
C GLY A 1119 4.45 -6.05 -15.55
N ILE A 1120 4.16 -7.35 -15.41
CA ILE A 1120 2.79 -7.85 -15.22
C ILE A 1120 2.29 -7.38 -13.86
N THR A 1121 1.05 -6.90 -13.79
CA THR A 1121 0.47 -6.45 -12.52
C THR A 1121 0.48 -7.56 -11.47
N SER A 1122 0.73 -7.20 -10.20
CA SER A 1122 0.73 -8.18 -9.11
C SER A 1122 -0.64 -8.82 -8.90
N VAL A 1123 -1.72 -8.08 -9.21
CA VAL A 1123 -3.11 -8.57 -9.21
C VAL A 1123 -3.35 -9.62 -10.30
N GLU A 1124 -2.56 -9.66 -11.37
CA GLU A 1124 -2.63 -10.74 -12.34
C GLU A 1124 -1.81 -11.96 -11.94
N LEU A 1125 -0.61 -11.77 -11.36
CA LEU A 1125 0.20 -12.93 -10.95
C LEU A 1125 -0.31 -13.59 -9.67
N ASP A 1126 -0.91 -12.83 -8.77
CA ASP A 1126 -1.69 -13.30 -7.63
C ASP A 1126 -3.17 -13.20 -8.03
N ARG A 1127 -3.88 -14.30 -8.29
CA ARG A 1127 -5.33 -14.31 -8.60
C ARG A 1127 -6.18 -14.80 -7.44
N SER A 1128 -5.70 -14.60 -6.20
CA SER A 1128 -6.44 -14.95 -4.99
C SER A 1128 -7.91 -14.58 -5.09
N GLN A 1129 -8.79 -15.54 -4.82
CA GLN A 1129 -10.25 -15.37 -4.89
C GLN A 1129 -10.86 -15.15 -3.51
N GLY A 1130 -10.01 -14.88 -2.52
CA GLY A 1130 -10.37 -14.62 -1.14
C GLY A 1130 -11.12 -13.32 -0.91
N SER A 1131 -12.00 -13.34 0.09
CA SER A 1131 -12.76 -12.18 0.61
C SER A 1131 -11.90 -11.09 1.26
N PHE A 1132 -10.59 -11.28 1.30
CA PHE A 1132 -9.61 -10.42 1.97
C PHE A 1132 -8.99 -9.37 1.04
N ARG A 1133 -9.40 -9.37 -0.25
CA ARG A 1133 -8.91 -8.44 -1.27
C ARG A 1133 -9.49 -7.04 -1.12
#